data_AF-A0A2A7MDR2-F1
#
_entry.id   AF-A0A2A7MDR2-F1
#
_cell.length_a   1.000
_cell.length_b   1.000
_cell.length_c   1.000
_cell.angle_alpha   90.00
_cell.angle_beta   90.00
_cell.angle_gamma   90.00
#
_symmetry.space_group_name_H-M   'P 1'
#
loop_
_entity.id
_entity.type
_entity.pdbx_description
1 polymer ?
#
loop_
_entity_poly.entity_id
_entity_poly.type
_entity_poly.pdbx_seq_one_letter_code
_entity_poly.pdbx_strand_id
1 'polypeptide(L)'
;MKKGNFFYLKNTSLSEYYTDIIKAQCASDKYPMITKILLRKIVEDIVRKVAKKYGIYSKENMRNLITSIKYNFNICFPEQICKCINTIRFNGINKENYDIENAKIFNSTDLLKMANRIFIWYIKDIEKVSDFNEDDAVIILPNNLDVSKEELEKTIDDIVSKENQINALRERVIDLANNSQNVSGLNRVVIAIKEEKALLEEKKEYLSEEIKIYEDSILDIESSYESEMKELNTLRSEWDKIQTLISEKEDKLVKVEINNQDFKMLASNFEGNKDEIIKYELLINESLDKLRKGYKNLSILCKEYKDILATITFSYKDEYKNDLIGKESRTRININKEDKLFEEEMIIYFNNIDEANKNVRVLKKILNDQITKQIKYYEFYKGFLNLRGNSLKRLYVLSNKFSVQSILMNTAKNIFGIPDKEGIDEYINKKIEEISDVSDAEIKLHIYYRLINIAKVEVKCVCNRKGFTENLDNIVQKAHEFLKSREWVKGYSDYLKAISIYYLQRITNNIKSNYYNNQIVMQSNLIDDIFNNIKKFNEEEKKYIYQGLNVLVVDEINIRNSISSDIFRFINVLCSMDSKFAYALACGLLFKLYYSNNDLGLEAIITNGSLLKEFLEKRVIVDLFISEGGLSLNKFEAKQEALLPLFVFMVTCADKIIEEFTDLESYNEISDFWILKQQQYNDLIIYEKKSQMSLIKLVNEKKKLELDTEKNSKDYIVMSNKYVKDLDKFKKNVLSSDKIKYLPSYLNYTNLIAQKEEHDQTIDEMKEKLGAIKSAMSTGIWKAQNAKYVNDANINNVEKLLIEEAKRSMHFKNEYQEIIHLQNTIDGINDLTLELKESLKIKEKELKDTKEKLEECRKQIQVIKNIYPDMEASYWV
;
A
#
# COMPACT_ATOMS: atom_id res chain seq x y z
N MET A 1 -58.40 14.66 -22.75
CA MET A 1 -57.12 14.28 -23.39
C MET A 1 -55.96 14.87 -22.59
N LYS A 2 -54.90 14.10 -22.32
CA LYS A 2 -53.67 14.65 -21.70
C LYS A 2 -52.95 15.49 -22.75
N LYS A 3 -52.62 16.74 -22.41
CA LYS A 3 -51.76 17.61 -23.23
C LYS A 3 -50.35 17.00 -23.24
N GLY A 4 -49.66 16.99 -24.38
CA GLY A 4 -48.37 16.30 -24.57
C GLY A 4 -47.25 16.72 -23.59
N ASN A 5 -46.15 15.96 -23.57
CA ASN A 5 -44.99 16.24 -22.70
C ASN A 5 -44.50 17.69 -22.88
N PHE A 6 -44.10 18.32 -21.78
CA PHE A 6 -43.61 19.72 -21.74
C PHE A 6 -44.58 20.80 -22.23
N PHE A 7 -45.84 20.47 -22.56
CA PHE A 7 -46.82 21.44 -23.02
C PHE A 7 -47.07 22.57 -22.02
N TYR A 8 -46.91 22.28 -20.72
CA TYR A 8 -47.01 23.26 -19.64
C TYR A 8 -46.04 24.45 -19.81
N LEU A 9 -44.92 24.29 -20.53
CA LEU A 9 -43.95 25.36 -20.76
C LEU A 9 -44.50 26.50 -21.63
N LYS A 10 -45.44 26.24 -22.55
CA LYS A 10 -45.97 27.25 -23.49
C LYS A 10 -46.60 28.45 -22.78
N ASN A 11 -47.11 28.26 -21.57
CA ASN A 11 -47.78 29.29 -20.78
C ASN A 11 -46.85 29.94 -19.74
N THR A 12 -45.53 29.77 -19.86
CA THR A 12 -44.53 30.28 -18.92
C THR A 12 -43.47 31.10 -19.66
N SER A 13 -42.54 31.73 -18.91
CA SER A 13 -41.39 32.44 -19.52
C SER A 13 -40.39 31.50 -20.21
N LEU A 14 -40.54 30.19 -20.02
CA LEU A 14 -39.76 29.14 -20.68
C LEU A 14 -40.34 28.73 -22.03
N SER A 15 -41.42 29.38 -22.49
CA SER A 15 -42.04 29.11 -23.79
C SER A 15 -41.09 29.26 -24.96
N GLU A 16 -40.07 30.13 -24.86
CA GLU A 16 -39.03 30.28 -25.90
C GLU A 16 -38.22 29.00 -26.14
N TYR A 17 -38.11 28.11 -25.14
CA TYR A 17 -37.37 26.86 -25.26
C TYR A 17 -38.26 25.68 -25.70
N TYR A 18 -39.57 25.87 -25.80
CA TYR A 18 -40.52 24.77 -26.02
C TYR A 18 -40.18 23.99 -27.30
N THR A 19 -39.95 24.69 -28.41
CA THR A 19 -39.62 24.07 -29.69
C THR A 19 -38.34 23.24 -29.61
N ASP A 20 -37.29 23.75 -28.97
CA ASP A 20 -36.01 23.04 -28.84
C ASP A 20 -36.08 21.86 -27.87
N ILE A 21 -36.94 21.91 -26.84
CA ILE A 21 -37.22 20.78 -25.95
C ILE A 21 -37.99 19.68 -26.67
N ILE A 22 -38.97 20.03 -27.50
CA ILE A 22 -39.66 19.04 -28.33
C ILE A 22 -38.67 18.41 -29.32
N LYS A 23 -37.81 19.20 -29.98
CA LYS A 23 -36.72 18.65 -30.82
C LYS A 23 -35.79 17.72 -30.05
N ALA A 24 -35.40 18.09 -28.83
CA ALA A 24 -34.57 17.24 -27.96
C ALA A 24 -35.29 15.94 -27.57
N GLN A 25 -36.61 15.97 -27.36
CA GLN A 25 -37.41 14.77 -27.14
C GLN A 25 -37.46 13.89 -28.39
N CYS A 26 -37.72 14.46 -29.57
CA CYS A 26 -37.74 13.71 -30.83
C CYS A 26 -36.37 13.10 -31.16
N ALA A 27 -35.29 13.76 -30.79
CA ALA A 27 -33.92 13.29 -30.97
C ALA A 27 -33.50 12.20 -29.99
N SER A 28 -34.25 11.92 -28.91
CA SER A 28 -33.77 11.12 -27.77
C SER A 28 -33.26 9.74 -28.15
N ASP A 29 -33.93 9.13 -29.13
CA ASP A 29 -33.74 7.75 -29.53
C ASP A 29 -32.77 7.63 -30.71
N LYS A 30 -33.00 8.38 -31.80
CA LYS A 30 -32.20 8.30 -33.04
C LYS A 30 -30.93 9.16 -33.00
N TYR A 31 -30.98 10.33 -32.37
CA TYR A 31 -29.89 11.30 -32.34
C TYR A 31 -29.59 11.76 -30.89
N PRO A 32 -29.20 10.83 -30.00
CA PRO A 32 -29.08 11.09 -28.56
C PRO A 32 -28.08 12.20 -28.23
N MET A 33 -27.06 12.42 -29.07
CA MET A 33 -26.09 13.50 -28.86
C MET A 33 -26.72 14.89 -29.07
N ILE A 34 -27.61 15.04 -30.04
CA ILE A 34 -28.34 16.30 -30.28
C ILE A 34 -29.21 16.63 -29.09
N THR A 35 -29.88 15.62 -28.52
CA THR A 35 -30.62 15.77 -27.25
C THR A 35 -29.73 16.34 -26.15
N LYS A 36 -28.53 15.77 -25.96
CA LYS A 36 -27.56 16.22 -24.96
C LYS A 36 -27.08 17.66 -25.21
N ILE A 37 -26.84 18.04 -26.46
CA ILE A 37 -26.42 19.39 -26.86
C ILE A 37 -27.52 20.41 -26.56
N LEU A 38 -28.76 20.15 -27.03
CA LEU A 38 -29.90 21.05 -26.85
C LEU A 38 -30.24 21.25 -25.38
N LEU A 39 -30.31 20.16 -24.60
CA LEU A 39 -30.58 20.25 -23.16
C LEU A 39 -29.52 21.08 -22.44
N ARG A 40 -28.24 20.91 -22.80
CA ARG A 40 -27.17 21.72 -22.21
C ARG A 40 -27.32 23.19 -22.57
N LYS A 41 -27.59 23.52 -23.85
CA LYS A 41 -27.80 24.91 -24.29
C LYS A 41 -28.91 25.60 -23.49
N ILE A 42 -30.05 24.92 -23.33
CA ILE A 42 -31.23 25.45 -22.64
C ILE A 42 -30.95 25.62 -21.13
N VAL A 43 -30.38 24.60 -20.49
CA VAL A 43 -30.07 24.66 -19.05
C VAL A 43 -29.04 25.75 -18.74
N GLU A 44 -28.01 25.93 -19.58
CA GLU A 44 -27.03 27.01 -19.39
C GLU A 44 -27.68 28.40 -19.48
N ASP A 45 -28.64 28.61 -20.39
CA ASP A 45 -29.36 29.89 -20.50
C ASP A 45 -30.31 30.13 -19.32
N ILE A 46 -30.97 29.09 -18.79
CA ILE A 46 -31.79 29.19 -17.58
C ILE A 46 -30.94 29.65 -16.39
N VAL A 47 -29.73 29.11 -16.21
CA VAL A 47 -28.84 29.56 -15.13
C VAL A 47 -28.44 31.02 -15.33
N ARG A 48 -28.23 31.48 -16.56
CA ARG A 48 -28.00 32.91 -16.84
C ARG A 48 -29.21 33.77 -16.52
N LYS A 49 -30.43 33.31 -16.81
CA LYS A 49 -31.66 34.01 -16.40
C LYS A 49 -31.78 34.13 -14.89
N VAL A 50 -31.47 33.06 -14.15
CA VAL A 50 -31.39 33.09 -12.69
C VAL A 50 -30.36 34.12 -12.24
N ALA A 51 -29.15 34.12 -12.78
CA ALA A 51 -28.13 35.12 -12.45
C ALA A 51 -28.62 36.55 -12.67
N LYS A 52 -29.20 36.85 -13.85
CA LYS A 52 -29.74 38.16 -14.20
C LYS A 52 -30.82 38.62 -13.21
N LYS A 53 -31.74 37.73 -12.83
CA LYS A 53 -32.84 38.04 -11.93
C LYS A 53 -32.37 38.50 -10.54
N TYR A 54 -31.23 37.98 -10.08
CA TYR A 54 -30.67 38.29 -8.76
C TYR A 54 -29.43 39.21 -8.82
N GLY A 55 -29.22 39.92 -9.94
CA GLY A 55 -28.15 40.90 -10.08
C GLY A 55 -26.73 40.34 -10.11
N ILE A 56 -26.58 39.04 -10.42
CA ILE A 56 -25.28 38.38 -10.56
C ILE A 56 -24.76 38.61 -11.99
N TYR A 57 -23.46 38.85 -12.14
CA TYR A 57 -22.83 39.06 -13.45
C TYR A 57 -23.01 37.84 -14.36
N SER A 58 -23.93 37.92 -15.31
CA SER A 58 -24.37 36.77 -16.13
C SER A 58 -23.47 36.48 -17.33
N LYS A 59 -22.49 37.34 -17.62
CA LYS A 59 -21.58 37.25 -18.79
C LYS A 59 -20.29 36.49 -18.47
N GLU A 60 -20.33 35.58 -17.50
CA GLU A 60 -19.18 34.77 -17.09
C GLU A 60 -19.24 33.33 -17.62
N ASN A 61 -18.14 32.59 -17.48
CA ASN A 61 -18.09 31.16 -17.79
C ASN A 61 -19.01 30.37 -16.83
N MET A 62 -19.51 29.24 -17.30
CA MET A 62 -20.64 28.58 -16.65
C MET A 62 -20.29 28.03 -15.26
N ARG A 63 -19.05 27.56 -15.04
CA ARG A 63 -18.61 27.09 -13.72
C ARG A 63 -18.56 28.22 -12.70
N ASN A 64 -18.00 29.38 -13.04
CA ASN A 64 -17.97 30.53 -12.13
C ASN A 64 -19.38 31.05 -11.87
N LEU A 65 -20.25 31.04 -12.89
CA LEU A 65 -21.63 31.49 -12.75
C LEU A 65 -22.42 30.62 -11.76
N ILE A 66 -22.36 29.29 -11.90
CA ILE A 66 -22.98 28.35 -10.95
C ILE A 66 -22.44 28.56 -9.54
N THR A 67 -21.12 28.75 -9.41
CA THR A 67 -20.47 28.97 -8.13
C THR A 67 -20.94 30.28 -7.49
N SER A 68 -21.04 31.34 -8.27
CA SER A 68 -21.51 32.66 -7.82
C SER A 68 -22.98 32.64 -7.40
N ILE A 69 -23.82 31.89 -8.10
CA ILE A 69 -25.23 31.66 -7.71
C ILE A 69 -25.30 30.88 -6.41
N LYS A 70 -24.50 29.82 -6.26
CA LYS A 70 -24.49 28.96 -5.07
C LYS A 70 -24.11 29.73 -3.80
N TYR A 71 -23.18 30.68 -3.89
CA TYR A 71 -22.74 31.49 -2.75
C TYR A 71 -23.51 32.80 -2.59
N ASN A 72 -24.57 33.03 -3.37
CA ASN A 72 -25.39 34.23 -3.22
C ASN A 72 -26.40 34.05 -2.08
N PHE A 73 -26.35 34.94 -1.09
CA PHE A 73 -27.25 34.90 0.08
C PHE A 73 -28.74 35.10 -0.26
N ASN A 74 -29.07 35.68 -1.42
CA ASN A 74 -30.44 36.00 -1.81
C ASN A 74 -31.15 34.87 -2.56
N ILE A 75 -30.47 33.74 -2.83
CA ILE A 75 -31.04 32.56 -3.50
C ILE A 75 -30.76 31.30 -2.68
N CYS A 76 -31.78 30.49 -2.45
CA CYS A 76 -31.60 29.10 -2.06
C CYS A 76 -31.44 28.24 -3.33
N PHE A 77 -30.21 28.01 -3.80
CA PHE A 77 -29.95 27.21 -5.00
C PHE A 77 -29.83 25.72 -4.62
N PRO A 78 -30.87 24.87 -4.82
CA PRO A 78 -30.91 23.56 -4.19
C PRO A 78 -29.81 22.66 -4.72
N GLU A 79 -29.15 21.90 -3.83
CA GLU A 79 -28.04 21.04 -4.21
C GLU A 79 -28.44 19.97 -5.25
N GLN A 80 -29.68 19.46 -5.16
CA GLN A 80 -30.24 18.51 -6.14
C GLN A 80 -30.35 19.11 -7.54
N ILE A 81 -30.75 20.38 -7.65
CA ILE A 81 -30.84 21.10 -8.92
C ILE A 81 -29.45 21.39 -9.48
N CYS A 82 -28.52 21.81 -8.62
CA CYS A 82 -27.12 21.99 -9.00
C CYS A 82 -26.49 20.68 -9.52
N LYS A 83 -26.83 19.54 -8.91
CA LYS A 83 -26.43 18.20 -9.40
C LYS A 83 -27.00 17.94 -10.79
N CYS A 84 -28.32 18.12 -11.00
CA CYS A 84 -28.94 17.96 -12.32
C CYS A 84 -28.27 18.84 -13.40
N ILE A 85 -28.00 20.11 -13.09
CA ILE A 85 -27.31 21.05 -14.00
C ILE A 85 -25.92 20.54 -14.35
N ASN A 86 -25.11 20.17 -13.36
CA ASN A 86 -23.76 19.67 -13.61
C ASN A 86 -23.75 18.33 -14.37
N THR A 87 -24.72 17.44 -14.11
CA THR A 87 -24.89 16.19 -14.86
C THR A 87 -25.21 16.42 -16.33
N ILE A 88 -26.14 17.35 -16.64
CA ILE A 88 -26.47 17.72 -18.02
C ILE A 88 -25.26 18.37 -18.70
N ARG A 89 -24.54 19.28 -18.02
CA ARG A 89 -23.32 19.92 -18.54
C ARG A 89 -22.26 18.88 -18.92
N PHE A 90 -21.99 17.92 -18.02
CA PHE A 90 -21.03 16.84 -18.25
C PHE A 90 -21.43 15.96 -19.45
N ASN A 91 -22.69 15.53 -19.50
CA ASN A 91 -23.19 14.65 -20.56
C ASN A 91 -23.27 15.35 -21.93
N GLY A 92 -23.41 16.67 -21.99
CA GLY A 92 -23.37 17.46 -23.22
C GLY A 92 -22.07 17.34 -24.04
N ILE A 93 -20.97 16.90 -23.43
CA ILE A 93 -19.69 16.66 -24.14
C ILE A 93 -19.42 15.16 -24.35
N ASN A 94 -19.99 14.29 -23.50
CA ASN A 94 -19.89 12.84 -23.57
C ASN A 94 -18.42 12.35 -23.53
N LYS A 95 -17.63 12.83 -22.56
CA LYS A 95 -16.21 12.47 -22.38
C LYS A 95 -15.94 12.22 -20.89
N GLU A 96 -15.31 11.10 -20.56
CA GLU A 96 -15.15 10.61 -19.16
C GLU A 96 -14.15 11.40 -18.30
N ASN A 97 -13.46 12.40 -18.86
CA ASN A 97 -12.37 13.10 -18.18
C ASN A 97 -12.80 14.44 -17.56
N TYR A 98 -13.73 14.42 -16.61
CA TYR A 98 -14.08 15.62 -15.84
C TYR A 98 -14.01 15.35 -14.33
N ASP A 99 -13.42 16.29 -13.59
CA ASP A 99 -13.32 16.36 -12.12
C ASP A 99 -14.72 16.52 -11.45
N ILE A 100 -15.67 15.64 -11.74
CA ILE A 100 -16.95 15.55 -11.03
C ILE A 100 -17.00 14.17 -10.40
N GLU A 101 -16.98 14.12 -9.07
CA GLU A 101 -17.28 12.90 -8.32
C GLU A 101 -18.59 12.29 -8.84
N ASN A 102 -18.54 11.03 -9.30
CA ASN A 102 -19.63 10.28 -9.92
C ASN A 102 -19.98 10.66 -11.38
N ALA A 103 -18.96 10.94 -12.21
CA ALA A 103 -19.10 11.01 -13.66
C ALA A 103 -19.75 9.73 -14.24
N LYS A 104 -21.03 9.80 -14.61
CA LYS A 104 -21.78 8.72 -15.26
C LYS A 104 -22.41 9.25 -16.53
N ILE A 105 -22.27 8.49 -17.62
CA ILE A 105 -22.96 8.76 -18.87
C ILE A 105 -24.42 8.33 -18.70
N PHE A 106 -25.35 9.28 -18.77
CA PHE A 106 -26.79 9.03 -18.69
C PHE A 106 -27.38 8.91 -20.10
N ASN A 107 -28.47 8.13 -20.20
CA ASN A 107 -29.28 8.08 -21.42
C ASN A 107 -30.04 9.41 -21.60
N SER A 108 -30.49 9.68 -22.83
CA SER A 108 -31.19 10.91 -23.20
C SER A 108 -32.47 11.13 -22.38
N THR A 109 -33.20 10.05 -22.10
CA THR A 109 -34.46 10.03 -21.34
C THR A 109 -34.30 10.51 -19.89
N ASP A 110 -33.24 10.07 -19.21
CA ASP A 110 -32.94 10.47 -17.84
C ASP A 110 -32.49 11.94 -17.80
N LEU A 111 -31.76 12.40 -18.81
CA LEU A 111 -31.38 13.80 -18.95
C LEU A 111 -32.59 14.71 -19.20
N LEU A 112 -33.57 14.28 -19.99
CA LEU A 112 -34.86 14.96 -20.17
C LEU A 112 -35.63 15.08 -18.85
N LYS A 113 -35.66 14.01 -18.05
CA LYS A 113 -36.26 14.03 -16.70
C LYS A 113 -35.54 15.00 -15.77
N MET A 114 -34.21 15.06 -15.82
CA MET A 114 -33.42 16.02 -15.04
C MET A 114 -33.68 17.46 -15.48
N ALA A 115 -33.77 17.71 -16.79
CA ALA A 115 -34.09 19.03 -17.32
C ALA A 115 -35.49 19.49 -16.86
N ASN A 116 -36.48 18.59 -16.87
CA ASN A 116 -37.82 18.88 -16.36
C ASN A 116 -37.83 19.28 -14.89
N ARG A 117 -37.02 18.63 -14.05
CA ARG A 117 -36.87 19.03 -12.64
C ARG A 117 -36.32 20.45 -12.51
N ILE A 118 -35.38 20.84 -13.38
CA ILE A 118 -34.84 22.20 -13.44
C ILE A 118 -35.93 23.19 -13.88
N PHE A 119 -36.75 22.84 -14.87
CA PHE A 119 -37.84 23.70 -15.35
C PHE A 119 -38.91 23.92 -14.29
N ILE A 120 -39.37 22.85 -13.63
CA ILE A 120 -40.34 22.92 -12.53
C ILE A 120 -39.79 23.81 -11.41
N TRP A 121 -38.54 23.57 -10.98
CA TRP A 121 -37.88 24.39 -9.97
C TRP A 121 -37.83 25.87 -10.36
N TYR A 122 -37.46 26.18 -11.61
CA TYR A 122 -37.39 27.56 -12.09
C TYR A 122 -38.77 28.24 -12.05
N ILE A 123 -39.82 27.58 -12.55
CA ILE A 123 -41.18 28.14 -12.58
C ILE A 123 -41.71 28.37 -11.15
N LYS A 124 -41.54 27.39 -10.26
CA LYS A 124 -42.10 27.43 -8.91
C LYS A 124 -41.32 28.32 -7.96
N ASP A 125 -40.01 28.12 -7.88
CA ASP A 125 -39.20 28.71 -6.82
C ASP A 125 -38.53 30.01 -7.26
N ILE A 126 -38.24 30.15 -8.56
CA ILE A 126 -37.66 31.37 -9.11
C ILE A 126 -38.76 32.32 -9.57
N GLU A 127 -39.71 31.89 -10.41
CA GLU A 127 -40.77 32.77 -10.93
C GLU A 127 -41.98 32.92 -10.01
N LYS A 128 -42.24 31.92 -9.15
CA LYS A 128 -43.36 31.92 -8.19
C LYS A 128 -44.72 32.04 -8.88
N VAL A 129 -44.91 31.30 -9.98
CA VAL A 129 -46.19 31.22 -10.69
C VAL A 129 -47.21 30.51 -9.78
N SER A 130 -48.23 31.24 -9.31
CA SER A 130 -49.20 30.77 -8.30
C SER A 130 -50.15 29.68 -8.79
N ASP A 131 -50.42 29.62 -10.09
CA ASP A 131 -51.42 28.73 -10.70
C ASP A 131 -50.79 27.49 -11.36
N PHE A 132 -49.51 27.19 -11.07
CA PHE A 132 -48.81 26.05 -11.66
C PHE A 132 -49.16 24.74 -10.93
N ASN A 133 -49.76 23.80 -11.67
CA ASN A 133 -50.08 22.47 -11.18
C ASN A 133 -48.96 21.46 -11.53
N GLU A 134 -48.27 20.91 -10.52
CA GLU A 134 -47.19 19.94 -10.72
C GLU A 134 -47.67 18.61 -11.34
N ASP A 135 -48.93 18.24 -11.12
CA ASP A 135 -49.51 17.00 -11.66
C ASP A 135 -49.60 17.03 -13.20
N ASP A 136 -49.64 18.23 -13.80
CA ASP A 136 -49.63 18.43 -15.25
C ASP A 136 -48.20 18.37 -15.84
N ALA A 137 -47.17 18.31 -15.01
CA ALA A 137 -45.74 18.32 -15.41
C ALA A 137 -45.05 16.94 -15.28
N VAL A 138 -45.84 15.87 -15.08
CA VAL A 138 -45.36 14.49 -15.07
C VAL A 138 -44.96 14.07 -16.49
N ILE A 139 -43.67 13.88 -16.73
CA ILE A 139 -43.18 13.35 -18.01
C ILE A 139 -43.61 11.89 -18.15
N ILE A 140 -44.37 11.59 -19.19
CA ILE A 140 -44.67 10.24 -19.64
C ILE A 140 -43.75 9.96 -20.82
N LEU A 141 -42.60 9.32 -20.60
CA LEU A 141 -41.78 8.78 -21.70
C LEU A 141 -41.98 7.26 -21.68
N PRO A 142 -42.74 6.73 -22.64
CA PRO A 142 -42.28 6.64 -24.04
C PRO A 142 -43.35 6.99 -25.09
N ASN A 143 -42.96 7.72 -26.14
CA ASN A 143 -43.55 7.56 -27.47
C ASN A 143 -42.39 7.56 -28.46
N ASN A 144 -41.95 6.36 -28.84
CA ASN A 144 -41.21 6.17 -30.07
C ASN A 144 -42.18 6.51 -31.22
N LEU A 145 -41.69 7.20 -32.25
CA LEU A 145 -42.41 7.43 -33.52
C LEU A 145 -43.11 6.16 -34.02
N ASP A 146 -42.46 5.00 -33.91
CA ASP A 146 -43.00 3.71 -34.35
C ASP A 146 -44.22 3.30 -33.53
N VAL A 147 -44.21 3.50 -32.20
CA VAL A 147 -45.34 3.22 -31.31
C VAL A 147 -46.51 4.15 -31.62
N SER A 148 -46.22 5.43 -31.91
CA SER A 148 -47.26 6.39 -32.29
C SER A 148 -47.89 6.04 -33.64
N LYS A 149 -47.09 5.53 -34.59
CA LYS A 149 -47.56 5.02 -35.89
C LYS A 149 -48.43 3.77 -35.74
N GLU A 150 -48.01 2.81 -34.91
CA GLU A 150 -48.80 1.60 -34.60
C GLU A 150 -50.13 1.95 -33.90
N GLU A 151 -50.13 2.90 -32.96
CA GLU A 151 -51.36 3.38 -32.32
C GLU A 151 -52.29 4.10 -33.30
N LEU A 152 -51.74 4.85 -34.25
CA LEU A 152 -52.52 5.49 -35.30
C LEU A 152 -53.19 4.44 -36.21
N GLU A 153 -52.44 3.42 -36.66
CA GLU A 153 -52.98 2.31 -37.45
C GLU A 153 -54.12 1.58 -36.72
N LYS A 154 -53.89 1.22 -35.45
CA LYS A 154 -54.93 0.58 -34.62
C LYS A 154 -56.17 1.46 -34.46
N THR A 155 -56.00 2.77 -34.27
CA THR A 155 -57.11 3.71 -34.14
C THR A 155 -57.90 3.82 -35.45
N ILE A 156 -57.22 3.78 -36.60
CA ILE A 156 -57.86 3.73 -37.93
C ILE A 156 -58.68 2.44 -38.09
N ASP A 157 -58.11 1.29 -37.73
CA ASP A 157 -58.80 0.00 -37.80
C ASP A 157 -60.04 -0.06 -36.89
N ASP A 158 -59.94 0.49 -35.67
CA ASP A 158 -61.06 0.59 -34.73
C ASP A 158 -62.17 1.49 -35.28
N ILE A 159 -61.84 2.61 -35.93
CA ILE A 159 -62.83 3.48 -36.60
C ILE A 159 -63.55 2.72 -37.72
N VAL A 160 -62.81 1.98 -38.55
CA VAL A 160 -63.39 1.16 -39.64
C VAL A 160 -64.29 0.06 -39.09
N SER A 161 -63.88 -0.61 -38.00
CA SER A 161 -64.69 -1.62 -37.31
C SER A 161 -65.98 -1.04 -36.75
N LYS A 162 -65.93 0.15 -36.13
CA LYS A 162 -67.10 0.86 -35.60
C LYS A 162 -68.03 1.33 -36.72
N GLU A 163 -67.50 1.78 -37.85
CA GLU A 163 -68.27 2.11 -39.05
C GLU A 163 -69.02 0.88 -39.59
N ASN A 164 -68.36 -0.27 -39.67
CA ASN A 164 -68.96 -1.53 -40.09
C ASN A 164 -70.05 -2.01 -39.11
N GLN A 165 -69.84 -1.86 -37.80
CA GLN A 165 -70.86 -2.14 -36.79
C GLN A 165 -72.09 -1.23 -36.92
N ILE A 166 -71.88 0.07 -37.16
CA ILE A 166 -72.96 1.02 -37.42
C ILE A 166 -73.76 0.60 -38.67
N ASN A 167 -73.08 0.20 -39.74
CA ASN A 167 -73.73 -0.19 -40.99
C ASN A 167 -74.50 -1.52 -40.86
N ALA A 168 -73.93 -2.54 -40.21
CA ALA A 168 -74.61 -3.80 -39.94
C ALA A 168 -75.83 -3.64 -39.00
N LEU A 169 -75.74 -2.73 -38.02
CA LEU A 169 -76.87 -2.40 -37.14
C LEU A 169 -77.95 -1.61 -37.89
N ARG A 170 -77.57 -0.75 -38.84
CA ARG A 170 -78.52 -0.05 -39.72
C ARG A 170 -79.28 -1.01 -40.62
N GLU A 171 -78.62 -1.99 -41.22
CA GLU A 171 -79.28 -3.04 -42.02
C GLU A 171 -80.27 -3.84 -41.17
N ARG A 172 -79.88 -4.26 -39.96
CA ARG A 172 -80.80 -4.94 -39.02
C ARG A 172 -81.99 -4.07 -38.59
N VAL A 173 -81.80 -2.76 -38.46
CA VAL A 173 -82.90 -1.82 -38.16
C VAL A 173 -83.88 -1.72 -39.32
N ILE A 174 -83.40 -1.80 -40.56
CA ILE A 174 -84.23 -1.83 -41.78
C ILE A 174 -85.04 -3.14 -41.85
N ASP A 175 -84.43 -4.29 -41.53
CA ASP A 175 -85.10 -5.60 -41.54
C ASP A 175 -86.16 -5.77 -40.43
N LEU A 176 -86.02 -5.08 -39.30
CA LEU A 176 -86.91 -5.17 -38.13
C LEU A 176 -88.01 -4.10 -38.08
N ALA A 177 -88.20 -3.34 -39.16
CA ALA A 177 -89.06 -2.14 -39.23
C ALA A 177 -90.53 -2.33 -38.78
N ASN A 178 -91.03 -3.57 -38.69
CA ASN A 178 -92.39 -3.89 -38.22
C ASN A 178 -92.54 -4.04 -36.69
N ASN A 179 -91.46 -3.96 -35.88
CA ASN A 179 -91.49 -4.06 -34.41
C ASN A 179 -90.89 -2.81 -33.74
N SER A 180 -91.76 -1.87 -33.32
CA SER A 180 -91.38 -0.52 -32.87
C SER A 180 -90.49 -0.46 -31.61
N GLN A 181 -90.63 -1.42 -30.68
CA GLN A 181 -89.83 -1.44 -29.44
C GLN A 181 -88.36 -1.84 -29.67
N ASN A 182 -88.07 -2.77 -30.59
CA ASN A 182 -86.70 -3.24 -30.87
C ASN A 182 -85.86 -2.21 -31.65
N VAL A 183 -86.51 -1.39 -32.49
CA VAL A 183 -85.86 -0.33 -33.28
C VAL A 183 -85.31 0.80 -32.39
N SER A 184 -86.02 1.16 -31.32
CA SER A 184 -85.59 2.23 -30.40
C SER A 184 -84.33 1.87 -29.59
N GLY A 185 -84.21 0.60 -29.18
CA GLY A 185 -83.02 0.08 -28.47
C GLY A 185 -81.79 0.00 -29.37
N LEU A 186 -81.96 -0.49 -30.60
CA LEU A 186 -80.88 -0.54 -31.60
C LEU A 186 -80.38 0.86 -31.98
N ASN A 187 -81.27 1.85 -32.12
CA ASN A 187 -80.89 3.23 -32.40
C ASN A 187 -80.08 3.88 -31.27
N ARG A 188 -80.36 3.58 -30.00
CA ARG A 188 -79.53 4.06 -28.88
C ARG A 188 -78.12 3.49 -28.92
N VAL A 189 -77.98 2.20 -29.28
CA VAL A 189 -76.68 1.56 -29.46
C VAL A 189 -75.91 2.18 -30.64
N VAL A 190 -76.58 2.50 -31.75
CA VAL A 190 -75.95 3.20 -32.89
C VAL A 190 -75.49 4.61 -32.50
N ILE A 191 -76.22 5.34 -31.66
CA ILE A 191 -75.80 6.66 -31.16
C ILE A 191 -74.55 6.52 -30.28
N ALA A 192 -74.54 5.58 -29.34
CA ALA A 192 -73.37 5.34 -28.49
C ALA A 192 -72.12 4.94 -29.29
N ILE A 193 -72.27 4.08 -30.30
CA ILE A 193 -71.16 3.67 -31.19
C ILE A 193 -70.67 4.87 -32.04
N LYS A 194 -71.56 5.79 -32.44
CA LYS A 194 -71.16 7.02 -33.14
C LYS A 194 -70.40 7.98 -32.24
N GLU A 195 -70.80 8.12 -30.97
CA GLU A 195 -70.07 8.92 -29.99
C GLU A 195 -68.67 8.35 -29.73
N GLU A 196 -68.55 7.03 -29.58
CA GLU A 196 -67.25 6.35 -29.49
C GLU A 196 -66.40 6.55 -30.75
N LYS A 197 -67.01 6.46 -31.94
CA LYS A 197 -66.34 6.70 -33.22
C LYS A 197 -65.81 8.14 -33.31
N ALA A 198 -66.60 9.14 -32.90
CA ALA A 198 -66.19 10.54 -32.91
C ALA A 198 -64.98 10.78 -31.99
N LEU A 199 -64.94 10.14 -30.82
CA LEU A 199 -63.77 10.20 -29.91
C LEU A 199 -62.52 9.55 -30.54
N LEU A 200 -62.69 8.46 -31.30
CA LEU A 200 -61.59 7.82 -32.02
C LEU A 200 -61.10 8.68 -33.21
N GLU A 201 -62.01 9.35 -33.92
CA GLU A 201 -61.66 10.31 -35.00
C GLU A 201 -60.87 11.50 -34.45
N GLU A 202 -61.25 12.05 -33.30
CA GLU A 202 -60.50 13.10 -32.59
C GLU A 202 -59.09 12.61 -32.18
N LYS A 203 -59.00 11.37 -31.68
CA LYS A 203 -57.71 10.74 -31.34
C LYS A 203 -56.82 10.55 -32.57
N LYS A 204 -57.39 10.16 -33.72
CA LYS A 204 -56.66 9.99 -34.98
C LYS A 204 -56.04 11.30 -35.47
N GLU A 205 -56.80 12.40 -35.41
CA GLU A 205 -56.32 13.72 -35.83
C GLU A 205 -55.13 14.17 -34.96
N TYR A 206 -55.26 14.02 -33.63
CA TYR A 206 -54.18 14.31 -32.68
C TYR A 206 -52.90 13.50 -32.97
N LEU A 207 -53.00 12.16 -33.12
CA LEU A 207 -51.84 11.30 -33.39
C LEU A 207 -51.17 11.62 -34.74
N SER A 208 -51.96 11.98 -35.76
CA SER A 208 -51.43 12.34 -37.08
C SER A 208 -50.63 13.64 -37.04
N GLU A 209 -51.11 14.62 -36.28
CA GLU A 209 -50.40 15.89 -36.10
C GLU A 209 -49.12 15.71 -35.26
N GLU A 210 -49.16 14.89 -34.21
CA GLU A 210 -47.99 14.54 -33.40
C GLU A 210 -46.89 13.85 -34.24
N ILE A 211 -47.25 12.85 -35.05
CA ILE A 211 -46.31 12.14 -35.93
C ILE A 211 -45.67 13.12 -36.93
N LYS A 212 -46.46 14.01 -37.54
CA LYS A 212 -45.95 14.99 -38.50
C LYS A 212 -44.93 15.94 -37.87
N ILE A 213 -45.22 16.44 -36.66
CA ILE A 213 -44.28 17.28 -35.90
C ILE A 213 -42.98 16.53 -35.60
N TYR A 214 -43.06 15.24 -35.24
CA TYR A 214 -41.89 14.40 -35.02
C TYR A 214 -41.05 14.21 -36.30
N GLU A 215 -41.68 13.93 -37.43
CA GLU A 215 -41.00 13.73 -38.72
C GLU A 215 -40.32 15.01 -39.22
N ASP A 216 -41.03 16.15 -39.16
CA ASP A 216 -40.49 17.46 -39.51
C ASP A 216 -39.29 17.82 -38.62
N SER A 217 -39.37 17.50 -37.32
CA SER A 217 -38.26 17.73 -36.38
C SER A 217 -37.04 16.85 -36.65
N ILE A 218 -37.25 15.58 -37.03
CA ILE A 218 -36.15 14.67 -37.40
C ILE A 218 -35.43 15.16 -38.65
N LEU A 219 -36.17 15.61 -39.67
CA LEU A 219 -35.58 16.16 -40.90
C LEU A 219 -34.73 17.41 -40.62
N ASP A 220 -35.21 18.30 -39.74
CA ASP A 220 -34.45 19.49 -39.31
C ASP A 220 -33.17 19.09 -38.55
N ILE A 221 -33.25 18.09 -37.67
CA ILE A 221 -32.08 17.54 -36.96
C ILE A 221 -31.08 16.95 -37.96
N GLU A 222 -31.53 16.17 -38.93
CA GLU A 222 -30.66 15.57 -39.96
C GLU A 222 -29.92 16.63 -40.77
N SER A 223 -30.60 17.73 -41.10
CA SER A 223 -29.99 18.84 -41.83
C SER A 223 -28.92 19.60 -41.03
N SER A 224 -29.00 19.60 -39.70
CA SER A 224 -28.10 20.34 -38.80
C SER A 224 -27.05 19.47 -38.09
N TYR A 225 -27.24 18.15 -38.08
CA TYR A 225 -26.44 17.18 -37.32
C TYR A 225 -24.94 17.29 -37.61
N GLU A 226 -24.54 17.33 -38.88
CA GLU A 226 -23.12 17.39 -39.25
C GLU A 226 -22.43 18.65 -38.72
N SER A 227 -23.13 19.78 -38.75
CA SER A 227 -22.63 21.07 -38.29
C SER A 227 -22.44 21.08 -36.77
N GLU A 228 -23.45 20.62 -36.01
CA GLU A 228 -23.37 20.52 -34.56
C GLU A 228 -22.29 19.53 -34.11
N MET A 229 -22.17 18.39 -34.79
CA MET A 229 -21.13 17.40 -34.48
C MET A 229 -19.73 17.91 -34.80
N LYS A 230 -19.55 18.71 -35.86
CA LYS A 230 -18.27 19.33 -36.20
C LYS A 230 -17.82 20.31 -35.13
N GLU A 231 -18.72 21.16 -34.64
CA GLU A 231 -18.43 22.12 -33.57
C GLU A 231 -18.04 21.39 -32.26
N LEU A 232 -18.80 20.35 -31.90
CA LEU A 232 -18.53 19.51 -30.73
C LEU A 232 -17.18 18.76 -30.84
N ASN A 233 -16.86 18.20 -32.00
CA ASN A 233 -15.60 17.49 -32.21
C ASN A 233 -14.40 18.45 -32.16
N THR A 234 -14.57 19.70 -32.62
CA THR A 234 -13.55 20.74 -32.48
C THR A 234 -13.28 21.05 -31.01
N LEU A 235 -14.33 21.23 -30.20
CA LEU A 235 -14.21 21.39 -28.75
C LEU A 235 -13.47 20.21 -28.09
N ARG A 236 -13.83 18.97 -28.46
CA ARG A 236 -13.19 17.76 -27.93
C ARG A 236 -11.70 17.71 -28.25
N SER A 237 -11.32 18.06 -29.49
CA SER A 237 -9.92 18.10 -29.93
C SER A 237 -9.11 19.15 -29.15
N GLU A 238 -9.64 20.36 -28.95
CA GLU A 238 -8.98 21.38 -28.12
C GLU A 238 -8.82 20.91 -26.67
N TRP A 239 -9.82 20.22 -26.11
CA TRP A 239 -9.73 19.63 -24.79
C TRP A 239 -8.65 18.55 -24.68
N ASP A 240 -8.46 17.74 -25.72
CA ASP A 240 -7.36 16.76 -25.80
C ASP A 240 -6.00 17.45 -25.79
N LYS A 241 -5.80 18.49 -26.61
CA LYS A 241 -4.54 19.26 -26.62
C LYS A 241 -4.18 19.81 -25.24
N ILE A 242 -5.16 20.38 -24.54
CA ILE A 242 -4.96 20.91 -23.19
C ILE A 242 -4.65 19.78 -22.19
N GLN A 243 -5.31 18.63 -22.32
CA GLN A 243 -5.05 17.50 -21.44
C GLN A 243 -3.64 16.95 -21.64
N THR A 244 -3.23 16.77 -22.90
CA THR A 244 -1.86 16.36 -23.25
C THR A 244 -0.84 17.34 -22.68
N LEU A 245 -1.07 18.65 -22.82
CA LEU A 245 -0.20 19.67 -22.23
C LEU A 245 -0.04 19.48 -20.71
N ILE A 246 -1.15 19.36 -19.96
CA ILE A 246 -1.08 19.17 -18.49
C ILE A 246 -0.31 17.89 -18.15
N SER A 247 -0.64 16.77 -18.80
CA SER A 247 0.02 15.49 -18.54
C SER A 247 1.51 15.52 -18.84
N GLU A 248 1.93 16.17 -19.93
CA GLU A 248 3.35 16.37 -20.26
C GLU A 248 4.09 17.17 -19.18
N LYS A 249 3.47 18.22 -18.62
CA LYS A 249 4.11 19.02 -17.55
C LYS A 249 4.13 18.26 -16.22
N GLU A 250 3.11 17.46 -15.93
CA GLU A 250 3.07 16.59 -14.76
C GLU A 250 4.19 15.55 -14.80
N ASP A 251 4.37 14.86 -15.93
CA ASP A 251 5.45 13.90 -16.11
C ASP A 251 6.84 14.54 -15.93
N LYS A 252 7.02 15.76 -16.44
CA LYS A 252 8.27 16.53 -16.24
C LYS A 252 8.49 16.89 -14.76
N LEU A 253 7.44 17.34 -14.07
CA LEU A 253 7.52 17.69 -12.65
C LEU A 253 7.87 16.45 -11.79
N VAL A 254 7.23 15.31 -12.06
CA VAL A 254 7.51 14.04 -11.36
C VAL A 254 8.98 13.63 -11.51
N LYS A 255 9.54 13.70 -12.73
CA LYS A 255 10.97 13.40 -12.97
C LYS A 255 11.90 14.31 -12.15
N VAL A 256 11.56 15.58 -12.09
CA VAL A 256 12.33 16.58 -11.34
C VAL A 256 12.24 16.33 -9.82
N GLU A 257 11.07 15.95 -9.29
CA GLU A 257 10.90 15.56 -7.88
C GLU A 257 11.77 14.36 -7.51
N ILE A 258 11.82 13.33 -8.36
CA ILE A 258 12.69 12.15 -8.16
C ILE A 258 14.16 12.58 -8.11
N ASN A 259 14.61 13.39 -9.07
CA ASN A 259 15.99 13.87 -9.09
C ASN A 259 16.36 14.68 -7.83
N ASN A 260 15.42 15.48 -7.29
CA ASN A 260 15.65 16.22 -6.04
C ASN A 260 15.78 15.27 -4.84
N GLN A 261 14.97 14.21 -4.77
CA GLN A 261 15.10 13.19 -3.72
C GLN A 261 16.46 12.49 -3.79
N ASP A 262 16.90 12.10 -4.98
CA ASP A 262 18.22 11.50 -5.19
C ASP A 262 19.34 12.45 -4.74
N PHE A 263 19.24 13.74 -5.09
CA PHE A 263 20.21 14.74 -4.63
C PHE A 263 20.20 14.92 -3.11
N LYS A 264 19.02 14.95 -2.47
CA LYS A 264 18.91 15.05 -1.01
C LYS A 264 19.56 13.86 -0.30
N MET A 265 19.38 12.65 -0.83
CA MET A 265 20.08 11.46 -0.32
C MET A 265 21.60 11.57 -0.47
N LEU A 266 22.08 12.08 -1.61
CA LEU A 266 23.51 12.33 -1.81
C LEU A 266 24.04 13.39 -0.84
N ALA A 267 23.28 14.46 -0.64
CA ALA A 267 23.61 15.56 0.26
C ALA A 267 23.66 15.12 1.73
N SER A 268 22.65 14.37 2.20
CA SER A 268 22.57 13.88 3.58
C SER A 268 23.73 12.94 3.92
N ASN A 269 24.19 12.16 2.95
CA ASN A 269 25.27 11.19 3.10
C ASN A 269 26.66 11.81 2.89
N PHE A 270 26.75 13.09 2.53
CA PHE A 270 28.05 13.73 2.29
C PHE A 270 28.74 14.15 3.59
N GLU A 271 29.99 13.70 3.75
CA GLU A 271 30.76 13.85 4.99
C GLU A 271 31.57 15.15 5.09
N GLY A 272 31.73 15.88 3.97
CA GLY A 272 32.55 17.09 3.89
C GLY A 272 31.81 18.37 4.30
N ASN A 273 32.16 19.51 3.69
CA ASN A 273 31.60 20.82 4.05
C ASN A 273 30.07 20.89 3.80
N LYS A 274 29.29 20.59 4.84
CA LYS A 274 27.82 20.57 4.78
C LYS A 274 27.24 21.92 4.38
N ASP A 275 27.89 23.03 4.70
CA ASP A 275 27.38 24.37 4.40
C ASP A 275 27.32 24.65 2.88
N GLU A 276 28.26 24.14 2.10
CA GLU A 276 28.23 24.29 0.63
C GLU A 276 27.13 23.42 0.00
N ILE A 277 26.91 22.22 0.52
CA ILE A 277 25.87 21.31 0.02
C ILE A 277 24.47 21.82 0.37
N ILE A 278 24.28 22.33 1.59
CA ILE A 278 23.01 22.94 2.00
C ILE A 278 22.66 24.13 1.10
N LYS A 279 23.64 24.93 0.65
CA LYS A 279 23.39 26.02 -0.31
C LYS A 279 22.86 25.50 -1.65
N TYR A 280 23.43 24.42 -2.19
CA TYR A 280 22.91 23.81 -3.41
C TYR A 280 21.52 23.20 -3.20
N GLU A 281 21.27 22.57 -2.06
CA GLU A 281 19.95 22.03 -1.74
C GLU A 281 18.88 23.14 -1.69
N LEU A 282 19.20 24.27 -1.06
CA LEU A 282 18.31 25.44 -1.02
C LEU A 282 18.03 25.97 -2.42
N LEU A 283 19.05 26.15 -3.26
CA LEU A 283 18.90 26.61 -4.65
C LEU A 283 18.02 25.67 -5.49
N ILE A 284 18.21 24.35 -5.36
CA ILE A 284 17.42 23.34 -6.08
C ILE A 284 15.96 23.37 -5.58
N ASN A 285 15.74 23.42 -4.26
CA ASN A 285 14.39 23.49 -3.69
C ASN A 285 13.65 24.79 -4.10
N GLU A 286 14.35 25.93 -4.17
CA GLU A 286 13.76 27.19 -4.64
C GLU A 286 13.29 27.10 -6.11
N SER A 287 14.11 26.52 -7.00
CA SER A 287 13.71 26.25 -8.39
C SER A 287 12.53 25.28 -8.48
N LEU A 288 12.52 24.23 -7.64
CA LEU A 288 11.44 23.25 -7.60
C LEU A 288 10.10 23.86 -7.16
N ASP A 289 10.12 24.74 -6.16
CA ASP A 289 8.91 25.41 -5.68
C ASP A 289 8.30 26.34 -6.75
N LYS A 290 9.14 26.98 -7.57
CA LYS A 290 8.67 27.73 -8.73
C LYS A 290 8.03 26.84 -9.78
N LEU A 291 8.60 25.66 -10.07
CA LEU A 291 8.02 24.69 -10.99
C LEU A 291 6.66 24.18 -10.51
N ARG A 292 6.54 23.83 -9.22
CA ARG A 292 5.26 23.44 -8.59
C ARG A 292 4.20 24.53 -8.74
N LYS A 293 4.60 25.79 -8.51
CA LYS A 293 3.71 26.95 -8.66
C LYS A 293 3.30 27.16 -10.13
N GLY A 294 4.24 27.05 -11.07
CA GLY A 294 3.97 27.15 -12.51
C GLY A 294 2.99 26.07 -12.99
N TYR A 295 3.22 24.80 -12.63
CA TYR A 295 2.28 23.71 -12.95
C TYR A 295 0.89 23.96 -12.36
N LYS A 296 0.80 24.39 -11.09
CA LYS A 296 -0.48 24.70 -10.45
C LYS A 296 -1.23 25.83 -11.16
N ASN A 297 -0.54 26.91 -11.52
CA ASN A 297 -1.12 28.02 -12.28
C ASN A 297 -1.63 27.55 -13.65
N LEU A 298 -0.81 26.78 -14.37
CA LEU A 298 -1.15 26.25 -15.69
C LEU A 298 -2.37 25.32 -15.62
N SER A 299 -2.43 24.43 -14.62
CA SER A 299 -3.59 23.57 -14.38
C SER A 299 -4.88 24.36 -14.14
N ILE A 300 -4.82 25.43 -13.35
CA ILE A 300 -5.97 26.32 -13.10
C ILE A 300 -6.42 27.01 -14.39
N LEU A 301 -5.48 27.62 -15.13
CA LEU A 301 -5.78 28.32 -16.39
C LEU A 301 -6.36 27.36 -17.45
N CYS A 302 -5.81 26.15 -17.56
CA CYS A 302 -6.30 25.12 -18.47
C CYS A 302 -7.72 24.66 -18.11
N LYS A 303 -8.05 24.52 -16.82
CA LYS A 303 -9.41 24.22 -16.36
C LYS A 303 -10.37 25.36 -16.69
N GLU A 304 -9.94 26.61 -16.50
CA GLU A 304 -10.73 27.79 -16.86
C GLU A 304 -10.98 27.86 -18.37
N TYR A 305 -9.94 27.65 -19.19
CA TYR A 305 -10.03 27.68 -20.65
C TYR A 305 -10.97 26.59 -21.20
N LYS A 306 -10.89 25.36 -20.66
CA LYS A 306 -11.84 24.28 -21.00
C LYS A 306 -13.29 24.69 -20.73
N ASP A 307 -13.56 25.33 -19.58
CA ASP A 307 -14.90 25.80 -19.22
C ASP A 307 -15.38 26.95 -20.11
N ILE A 308 -14.50 27.90 -20.46
CA ILE A 308 -14.80 29.00 -21.39
C ILE A 308 -15.18 28.43 -22.77
N LEU A 309 -14.35 27.55 -23.34
CA LEU A 309 -14.62 26.96 -24.65
C LEU A 309 -15.96 26.23 -24.67
N ALA A 310 -16.23 25.40 -23.66
CA ALA A 310 -17.51 24.71 -23.59
C ALA A 310 -18.68 25.69 -23.42
N THR A 311 -18.51 26.73 -22.60
CA THR A 311 -19.55 27.75 -22.43
C THR A 311 -19.83 28.49 -23.75
N ILE A 312 -18.83 28.75 -24.59
CA ILE A 312 -19.03 29.35 -25.92
C ILE A 312 -19.82 28.40 -26.83
N THR A 313 -19.42 27.13 -26.92
CA THR A 313 -20.09 26.11 -27.76
C THR A 313 -21.55 25.88 -27.35
N PHE A 314 -21.84 25.87 -26.05
CA PHE A 314 -23.19 25.58 -25.53
C PHE A 314 -24.00 26.83 -25.16
N SER A 315 -23.56 28.04 -25.51
CA SER A 315 -24.38 29.24 -25.25
C SER A 315 -25.57 29.32 -26.20
N TYR A 316 -26.78 29.49 -25.63
CA TYR A 316 -28.03 29.58 -26.37
C TYR A 316 -28.16 30.89 -27.18
N LYS A 317 -27.65 32.01 -26.66
CA LYS A 317 -27.69 33.34 -27.31
C LYS A 317 -26.28 33.79 -27.72
N ASP A 318 -26.15 34.33 -28.93
CA ASP A 318 -24.84 34.75 -29.49
C ASP A 318 -24.20 35.95 -28.77
N GLU A 319 -25.00 36.78 -28.09
CA GLU A 319 -24.49 37.88 -27.25
C GLU A 319 -23.47 37.37 -26.22
N TYR A 320 -23.80 36.26 -25.55
CA TYR A 320 -22.92 35.69 -24.52
C TYR A 320 -21.67 35.02 -25.10
N LYS A 321 -21.75 34.50 -26.33
CA LYS A 321 -20.59 33.95 -27.03
C LYS A 321 -19.58 35.06 -27.30
N ASN A 322 -20.05 36.19 -27.85
CA ASN A 322 -19.20 37.33 -28.20
C ASN A 322 -18.47 37.92 -26.97
N ASP A 323 -19.15 37.98 -25.82
CA ASP A 323 -18.55 38.45 -24.57
C ASP A 323 -17.40 37.53 -24.07
N LEU A 324 -17.46 36.23 -24.37
CA LEU A 324 -16.49 35.24 -23.90
C LEU A 324 -15.30 35.04 -24.84
N ILE A 325 -15.41 35.37 -26.12
CA ILE A 325 -14.29 35.27 -27.10
C ILE A 325 -13.07 36.07 -26.62
N GLY A 326 -13.29 37.30 -26.14
CA GLY A 326 -12.20 38.12 -25.61
C GLY A 326 -11.56 37.53 -24.34
N LYS A 327 -12.29 36.72 -23.56
CA LYS A 327 -11.77 36.02 -22.38
C LYS A 327 -11.00 34.76 -22.80
N GLU A 328 -11.53 33.99 -23.73
CA GLU A 328 -10.89 32.82 -24.37
C GLU A 328 -9.48 33.16 -24.85
N SER A 329 -9.36 34.21 -25.67
CA SER A 329 -8.07 34.61 -26.25
C SER A 329 -7.07 35.08 -25.19
N ARG A 330 -7.53 35.80 -24.15
CA ARG A 330 -6.68 36.21 -23.01
C ARG A 330 -6.18 35.02 -22.20
N THR A 331 -7.07 34.07 -21.88
CA THR A 331 -6.70 32.87 -21.12
C THR A 331 -5.71 32.00 -21.92
N ARG A 332 -5.91 31.86 -23.24
CA ARG A 332 -4.97 31.14 -24.11
C ARG A 332 -3.57 31.77 -24.12
N ILE A 333 -3.48 33.10 -24.20
CA ILE A 333 -2.21 33.82 -24.10
C ILE A 333 -1.54 33.57 -22.74
N ASN A 334 -2.31 33.58 -21.65
CA ASN A 334 -1.79 33.32 -20.31
C ASN A 334 -1.30 31.88 -20.14
N ILE A 335 -1.99 30.89 -20.72
CA ILE A 335 -1.52 29.49 -20.75
C ILE A 335 -0.15 29.42 -21.44
N ASN A 336 -0.01 30.02 -22.64
CA ASN A 336 1.27 30.01 -23.35
C ASN A 336 2.40 30.72 -22.59
N LYS A 337 2.07 31.79 -21.84
CA LYS A 337 3.05 32.50 -21.00
C LYS A 337 3.50 31.66 -19.82
N GLU A 338 2.58 31.08 -19.06
CA GLU A 338 2.91 30.20 -17.94
C GLU A 338 3.65 28.94 -18.42
N ASP A 339 3.28 28.40 -19.58
CA ASP A 339 3.97 27.25 -20.16
C ASP A 339 5.43 27.56 -20.48
N LYS A 340 5.68 28.73 -21.07
CA LYS A 340 7.04 29.20 -21.36
C LYS A 340 7.84 29.43 -20.06
N LEU A 341 7.24 30.06 -19.06
CA LEU A 341 7.87 30.26 -17.75
C LEU A 341 8.21 28.92 -17.09
N PHE A 342 7.33 27.92 -17.20
CA PHE A 342 7.61 26.57 -16.70
C PHE A 342 8.82 25.95 -17.40
N GLU A 343 8.92 26.01 -18.72
CA GLU A 343 10.08 25.49 -19.45
C GLU A 343 11.38 26.25 -19.14
N GLU A 344 11.32 27.58 -18.95
CA GLU A 344 12.46 28.38 -18.53
C GLU A 344 12.96 27.96 -17.13
N GLU A 345 12.06 27.78 -16.17
CA GLU A 345 12.41 27.28 -14.83
C GLU A 345 12.90 25.82 -14.84
N MET A 346 12.43 24.98 -15.77
CA MET A 346 12.95 23.61 -15.95
C MET A 346 14.42 23.63 -16.35
N ILE A 347 14.82 24.52 -17.26
CA ILE A 347 16.21 24.69 -17.67
C ILE A 347 17.06 25.16 -16.49
N ILE A 348 16.58 26.13 -15.71
CA ILE A 348 17.27 26.61 -14.51
C ILE A 348 17.45 25.47 -13.50
N TYR A 349 16.41 24.68 -13.24
CA TYR A 349 16.48 23.52 -12.36
C TYR A 349 17.55 22.52 -12.81
N PHE A 350 17.55 22.13 -14.09
CA PHE A 350 18.52 21.16 -14.59
C PHE A 350 19.97 21.69 -14.54
N ASN A 351 20.18 22.98 -14.82
CA ASN A 351 21.50 23.59 -14.67
C ASN A 351 21.96 23.56 -13.20
N ASN A 352 21.08 23.92 -12.26
CA ASN A 352 21.39 23.91 -10.83
C ASN A 352 21.73 22.51 -10.32
N ILE A 353 20.98 21.48 -10.75
CA ILE A 353 21.25 20.10 -10.30
C ILE A 353 22.52 19.52 -10.92
N ASP A 354 22.80 19.82 -12.19
CA ASP A 354 24.04 19.39 -12.85
C ASP A 354 25.27 20.03 -12.22
N GLU A 355 25.20 21.34 -11.93
CA GLU A 355 26.26 22.07 -11.23
C GLU A 355 26.47 21.51 -9.81
N ALA A 356 25.38 21.30 -9.06
CA ALA A 356 25.46 20.73 -7.73
C ALA A 356 26.09 19.32 -7.75
N ASN A 357 25.66 18.45 -8.66
CA ASN A 357 26.23 17.11 -8.82
C ASN A 357 27.72 17.14 -9.18
N LYS A 358 28.13 18.03 -10.09
CA LYS A 358 29.54 18.20 -10.46
C LYS A 358 30.37 18.67 -9.27
N ASN A 359 29.87 19.64 -8.51
CA ASN A 359 30.57 20.18 -7.34
C ASN A 359 30.66 19.16 -6.21
N VAL A 360 29.61 18.38 -5.95
CA VAL A 360 29.65 17.25 -5.00
C VAL A 360 30.73 16.24 -5.40
N ARG A 361 30.88 15.90 -6.69
CA ARG A 361 31.95 15.00 -7.16
C ARG A 361 33.35 15.58 -6.90
N VAL A 362 33.55 16.88 -7.15
CA VAL A 362 34.83 17.55 -6.87
C VAL A 362 35.13 17.56 -5.39
N LEU A 363 34.15 17.93 -4.56
CA LEU A 363 34.29 17.92 -3.10
C LEU A 363 34.58 16.51 -2.58
N LYS A 364 33.94 15.47 -3.14
CA LYS A 364 34.23 14.06 -2.80
C LYS A 364 35.68 13.70 -3.11
N LYS A 365 36.22 14.16 -4.24
CA LYS A 365 37.63 13.93 -4.61
C LYS A 365 38.60 14.63 -3.66
N ILE A 366 38.35 15.91 -3.35
CA ILE A 366 39.16 16.68 -2.39
C ILE A 366 39.14 16.02 -1.01
N LEU A 367 37.95 15.61 -0.55
CA LEU A 367 37.78 14.91 0.72
C LEU A 367 38.56 13.58 0.72
N ASN A 368 38.48 12.80 -0.35
CA ASN A 368 39.24 11.55 -0.49
C ASN A 368 40.76 11.80 -0.41
N ASP A 369 41.27 12.83 -1.08
CA ASP A 369 42.69 13.20 -1.04
C ASP A 369 43.12 13.65 0.36
N GLN A 370 42.26 14.41 1.07
CA GLN A 370 42.51 14.84 2.44
C GLN A 370 42.51 13.67 3.43
N ILE A 371 41.51 12.78 3.34
CA ILE A 371 41.40 11.61 4.19
C ILE A 371 42.60 10.68 3.97
N THR A 372 42.99 10.44 2.72
CA THR A 372 44.15 9.59 2.40
C THR A 372 45.45 10.11 3.05
N LYS A 373 45.63 11.43 3.10
CA LYS A 373 46.77 12.07 3.78
C LYS A 373 46.71 11.97 5.31
N GLN A 374 45.54 11.71 5.90
CA GLN A 374 45.36 11.60 7.35
C GLN A 374 45.52 10.17 7.88
N ILE A 375 45.54 9.15 7.01
CA ILE A 375 45.69 7.75 7.41
C ILE A 375 47.10 7.53 7.97
N LYS A 376 47.20 7.10 9.23
CA LYS A 376 48.50 6.84 9.87
C LYS A 376 49.11 5.52 9.42
N TYR A 377 48.29 4.50 9.21
CA TYR A 377 48.73 3.15 8.85
C TYR A 377 48.24 2.74 7.46
N TYR A 378 48.74 3.43 6.43
CA TYR A 378 48.26 3.29 5.05
C TYR A 378 48.34 1.85 4.52
N GLU A 379 49.40 1.10 4.83
CA GLU A 379 49.55 -0.30 4.39
C GLU A 379 48.43 -1.21 4.92
N PHE A 380 47.97 -0.99 6.16
CA PHE A 380 46.86 -1.75 6.72
C PHE A 380 45.52 -1.33 6.12
N TYR A 381 45.30 -0.02 5.92
CA TYR A 381 44.10 0.48 5.25
C TYR A 381 43.98 -0.09 3.84
N LYS A 382 45.05 0.00 3.05
CA LYS A 382 45.13 -0.53 1.69
C LYS A 382 44.95 -2.05 1.68
N GLY A 383 45.67 -2.77 2.53
CA GLY A 383 45.55 -4.23 2.65
C GLY A 383 44.11 -4.65 2.99
N PHE A 384 43.45 -3.94 3.91
CA PHE A 384 42.08 -4.26 4.30
C PHE A 384 41.09 -4.10 3.14
N LEU A 385 41.21 -3.03 2.35
CA LEU A 385 40.36 -2.80 1.18
C LEU A 385 40.65 -3.79 0.04
N ASN A 386 41.89 -4.24 -0.11
CA ASN A 386 42.30 -5.17 -1.16
C ASN A 386 42.01 -6.65 -0.84
N LEU A 387 41.67 -7.00 0.41
CA LEU A 387 41.31 -8.38 0.77
C LEU A 387 40.06 -8.84 -0.01
N ARG A 388 40.18 -9.88 -0.83
CA ARG A 388 39.07 -10.41 -1.63
C ARG A 388 39.11 -11.94 -1.70
N GLY A 389 37.99 -12.56 -2.06
CA GLY A 389 37.88 -14.00 -2.32
C GLY A 389 38.31 -14.89 -1.14
N ASN A 390 39.07 -15.95 -1.42
CA ASN A 390 39.41 -16.98 -0.41
C ASN A 390 40.24 -16.42 0.76
N SER A 391 41.11 -15.44 0.53
CA SER A 391 41.92 -14.78 1.58
C SER A 391 41.02 -14.06 2.58
N LEU A 392 40.03 -13.30 2.08
CA LEU A 392 39.02 -12.61 2.88
C LEU A 392 38.13 -13.61 3.65
N LYS A 393 37.62 -14.63 2.96
CA LYS A 393 36.77 -15.67 3.56
C LYS A 393 37.52 -16.45 4.64
N ARG A 394 38.80 -16.73 4.45
CA ARG A 394 39.66 -17.38 5.47
C ARG A 394 39.83 -16.50 6.70
N LEU A 395 40.13 -15.20 6.53
CA LEU A 395 40.20 -14.25 7.65
C LEU A 395 38.86 -14.17 8.40
N TYR A 396 37.73 -14.15 7.69
CA TYR A 396 36.40 -14.19 8.29
C TYR A 396 36.19 -15.45 9.14
N VAL A 397 36.47 -16.62 8.58
CA VAL A 397 36.35 -17.89 9.32
C VAL A 397 37.26 -17.91 10.54
N LEU A 398 38.54 -17.51 10.40
CA LEU A 398 39.52 -17.45 11.49
C LEU A 398 39.15 -16.44 12.58
N SER A 399 38.48 -15.35 12.20
CA SER A 399 37.99 -14.38 13.16
C SER A 399 36.84 -14.97 13.99
N ASN A 400 36.01 -15.85 13.41
CA ASN A 400 34.79 -16.43 13.99
C ASN A 400 35.00 -17.33 15.23
N LYS A 401 33.93 -17.61 15.99
CA LYS A 401 34.03 -18.46 17.19
C LYS A 401 34.37 -19.90 16.77
N PHE A 402 35.56 -20.40 17.12
CA PHE A 402 35.95 -21.80 16.91
C PHE A 402 35.44 -22.65 18.06
N SER A 403 34.54 -23.60 17.78
CA SER A 403 34.23 -24.66 18.75
C SER A 403 35.09 -25.89 18.43
N VAL A 404 35.98 -26.26 19.36
CA VAL A 404 36.84 -27.45 19.21
C VAL A 404 36.00 -28.71 19.02
N GLN A 405 34.81 -28.76 19.65
CA GLN A 405 33.81 -29.82 19.46
C GLN A 405 33.41 -29.99 17.98
N SER A 406 33.21 -28.89 17.23
CA SER A 406 32.79 -28.95 15.83
C SER A 406 33.88 -29.43 14.86
N ILE A 407 35.15 -29.26 15.22
CA ILE A 407 36.29 -29.73 14.42
C ILE A 407 36.54 -31.23 14.68
N LEU A 408 36.43 -31.64 15.95
CA LEU A 408 36.59 -33.05 16.37
C LEU A 408 35.48 -33.97 15.83
N MET A 409 34.25 -33.46 15.60
CA MET A 409 33.16 -34.27 15.03
C MET A 409 33.29 -34.54 13.52
N ASN A 410 34.06 -33.74 12.76
CA ASN A 410 34.20 -33.93 11.31
C ASN A 410 35.37 -34.84 10.92
N THR A 411 36.33 -35.10 11.81
CA THR A 411 37.48 -35.96 11.53
C THR A 411 37.34 -37.28 12.30
N ALA A 412 36.96 -38.35 11.61
CA ALA A 412 36.74 -39.69 12.17
C ALA A 412 37.99 -40.35 12.84
N LYS A 413 39.10 -39.61 13.00
CA LYS A 413 40.41 -40.16 13.44
C LYS A 413 40.97 -39.62 14.77
N ASN A 414 40.41 -38.59 15.40
CA ASN A 414 41.05 -38.00 16.59
C ASN A 414 40.24 -38.25 17.88
N ILE A 415 40.45 -39.44 18.47
CA ILE A 415 39.86 -39.87 19.77
C ILE A 415 40.60 -39.25 20.98
N PHE A 416 41.75 -38.58 20.80
CA PHE A 416 42.44 -37.85 21.88
C PHE A 416 42.82 -36.44 21.42
N GLY A 417 42.53 -35.46 22.29
CA GLY A 417 42.49 -34.01 22.02
C GLY A 417 43.60 -33.39 21.17
N ILE A 418 43.18 -32.35 20.44
CA ILE A 418 43.87 -31.45 19.48
C ILE A 418 43.71 -31.92 18.01
N PRO A 419 42.94 -31.21 17.17
CA PRO A 419 42.84 -31.52 15.75
C PRO A 419 44.19 -31.33 15.04
N ASP A 420 44.51 -32.21 14.10
CA ASP A 420 45.70 -32.09 13.25
C ASP A 420 45.56 -30.90 12.27
N LYS A 421 46.69 -30.44 11.72
CA LYS A 421 46.73 -29.27 10.82
C LYS A 421 45.83 -29.46 9.59
N GLU A 422 45.71 -30.71 9.11
CA GLU A 422 44.90 -31.06 7.94
C GLU A 422 43.40 -30.95 8.23
N GLY A 423 42.93 -31.42 9.38
CA GLY A 423 41.52 -31.31 9.80
C GLY A 423 41.08 -29.87 10.06
N ILE A 424 41.98 -28.99 10.49
CA ILE A 424 41.70 -27.54 10.64
C ILE A 424 41.54 -26.88 9.27
N ASP A 425 42.44 -27.18 8.33
CA ASP A 425 42.35 -26.65 6.96
C ASP A 425 41.09 -27.16 6.24
N GLU A 426 40.70 -28.42 6.43
CA GLU A 426 39.48 -29.00 5.88
C GLU A 426 38.22 -28.32 6.46
N TYR A 427 38.20 -28.07 7.78
CA TYR A 427 37.13 -27.30 8.42
C TYR A 427 37.02 -25.89 7.86
N ILE A 428 38.15 -25.18 7.71
CA ILE A 428 38.18 -23.83 7.17
C ILE A 428 37.63 -23.83 5.74
N ASN A 429 38.08 -24.76 4.88
CA ASN A 429 37.61 -24.85 3.51
C ASN A 429 36.10 -25.14 3.43
N LYS A 430 35.60 -26.08 4.24
CA LYS A 430 34.14 -26.34 4.35
C LYS A 430 33.37 -25.09 4.75
N LYS A 431 33.87 -24.32 5.72
CA LYS A 431 33.24 -23.06 6.14
C LYS A 431 33.30 -21.97 5.08
N ILE A 432 34.37 -21.94 4.27
CA ILE A 432 34.48 -21.04 3.11
C ILE A 432 33.45 -21.41 2.04
N GLU A 433 33.23 -22.70 1.78
CA GLU A 433 32.19 -23.18 0.87
C GLU A 433 30.78 -22.83 1.35
N GLU A 434 30.48 -22.96 2.65
CA GLU A 434 29.19 -22.57 3.23
C GLU A 434 28.85 -21.08 3.04
N ILE A 435 29.86 -20.22 2.83
CA ILE A 435 29.70 -18.77 2.59
C ILE A 435 30.10 -18.37 1.16
N SER A 436 30.06 -19.31 0.20
CA SER A 436 30.42 -19.04 -1.20
C SER A 436 29.65 -17.86 -1.79
N ASP A 437 28.36 -17.76 -1.46
CA ASP A 437 27.38 -16.84 -2.04
C ASP A 437 27.32 -15.48 -1.34
N VAL A 438 28.06 -15.31 -0.23
CA VAL A 438 28.13 -14.05 0.51
C VAL A 438 29.11 -13.11 -0.19
N SER A 439 28.70 -11.86 -0.40
CA SER A 439 29.51 -10.85 -1.08
C SER A 439 30.75 -10.45 -0.28
N ASP A 440 31.85 -10.10 -0.97
CA ASP A 440 33.08 -9.64 -0.31
C ASP A 440 32.84 -8.37 0.53
N ALA A 441 31.93 -7.48 0.10
CA ALA A 441 31.56 -6.28 0.86
C ALA A 441 30.92 -6.61 2.21
N GLU A 442 29.99 -7.58 2.24
CA GLU A 442 29.36 -8.06 3.47
C GLU A 442 30.37 -8.71 4.41
N ILE A 443 31.25 -9.58 3.88
CA ILE A 443 32.28 -10.25 4.67
C ILE A 443 33.27 -9.24 5.27
N LYS A 444 33.72 -8.25 4.50
CA LYS A 444 34.59 -7.17 5.02
C LYS A 444 33.92 -6.39 6.13
N LEU A 445 32.64 -6.05 5.96
CA LEU A 445 31.88 -5.31 6.96
C LEU A 445 31.78 -6.11 8.28
N HIS A 446 31.54 -7.42 8.21
CA HIS A 446 31.57 -8.29 9.38
C HIS A 446 32.94 -8.36 10.05
N ILE A 447 34.02 -8.51 9.27
CA ILE A 447 35.39 -8.53 9.81
C ILE A 447 35.67 -7.19 10.48
N TYR A 448 35.31 -6.06 9.86
CA TYR A 448 35.51 -4.71 10.41
C TYR A 448 34.89 -4.57 11.81
N TYR A 449 33.60 -4.86 11.97
CA TYR A 449 32.94 -4.77 13.28
C TYR A 449 33.52 -5.76 14.29
N ARG A 450 33.93 -6.94 13.82
CA ARG A 450 34.56 -7.93 14.68
C ARG A 450 35.92 -7.48 15.20
N LEU A 451 36.76 -6.90 14.35
CA LEU A 451 38.04 -6.33 14.75
C LEU A 451 37.83 -5.15 15.72
N ILE A 452 36.83 -4.31 15.49
CA ILE A 452 36.45 -3.24 16.43
C ILE A 452 36.10 -3.81 17.81
N ASN A 453 35.24 -4.83 17.84
CA ASN A 453 34.80 -5.46 19.08
C ASN A 453 35.96 -6.10 19.84
N ILE A 454 36.89 -6.77 19.13
CA ILE A 454 38.11 -7.35 19.74
C ILE A 454 39.04 -6.24 20.25
N ALA A 455 39.23 -5.17 19.48
CA ALA A 455 40.07 -4.04 19.84
C ALA A 455 39.47 -3.18 20.97
N LYS A 456 38.18 -3.35 21.27
CA LYS A 456 37.41 -2.54 22.23
C LYS A 456 37.50 -1.04 21.91
N VAL A 457 37.43 -0.70 20.63
CA VAL A 457 37.41 0.69 20.16
C VAL A 457 35.96 1.14 19.96
N GLU A 458 35.73 2.46 20.06
CA GLU A 458 34.41 3.02 19.83
C GLU A 458 33.96 2.75 18.38
N VAL A 459 32.73 2.25 18.22
CA VAL A 459 32.17 2.03 16.89
C VAL A 459 31.84 3.39 16.28
N LYS A 460 32.45 3.67 15.12
CA LYS A 460 32.15 4.83 14.30
C LYS A 460 31.43 4.38 13.05
N CYS A 461 30.54 5.23 12.55
CA CYS A 461 29.73 4.96 11.37
C CYS A 461 30.62 4.57 10.18
N VAL A 462 30.34 3.43 9.55
CA VAL A 462 31.14 2.96 8.40
C VAL A 462 31.00 3.85 7.18
N CYS A 463 29.83 4.47 6.97
CA CYS A 463 29.65 5.47 5.92
C CYS A 463 30.42 6.76 6.19
N ASN A 464 30.88 6.96 7.43
CA ASN A 464 31.81 8.03 7.72
C ASN A 464 33.24 7.55 7.44
N ARG A 465 33.82 7.86 6.28
CA ARG A 465 35.15 7.43 5.86
C ARG A 465 36.24 7.91 6.83
N LYS A 466 36.08 9.09 7.43
CA LYS A 466 37.00 9.55 8.47
C LYS A 466 36.88 8.69 9.73
N GLY A 467 35.67 8.37 10.15
CA GLY A 467 35.42 7.47 11.28
C GLY A 467 35.93 6.06 11.02
N PHE A 468 35.71 5.53 9.81
CA PHE A 468 36.21 4.24 9.34
C PHE A 468 37.74 4.17 9.35
N THR A 469 38.41 5.20 8.80
CA THR A 469 39.89 5.29 8.80
C THR A 469 40.45 5.41 10.22
N GLU A 470 39.86 6.26 11.06
CA GLU A 470 40.27 6.38 12.47
C GLU A 470 40.10 5.06 13.23
N ASN A 471 39.04 4.29 12.95
CA ASN A 471 38.84 2.98 13.56
C ASN A 471 39.87 1.94 13.12
N LEU A 472 40.23 1.91 11.83
CA LEU A 472 41.32 1.07 11.34
C LEU A 472 42.66 1.47 11.97
N ASP A 473 42.93 2.77 12.12
CA ASP A 473 44.14 3.24 12.80
C ASP A 473 44.16 2.82 14.28
N ASN A 474 43.02 2.92 14.97
CA ASN A 474 42.89 2.51 16.36
C ASN A 474 43.05 0.98 16.54
N ILE A 475 42.58 0.18 15.58
CA ILE A 475 42.79 -1.27 15.57
C ILE A 475 44.29 -1.60 15.55
N VAL A 476 45.08 -0.92 14.71
CA VAL A 476 46.54 -1.12 14.63
C VAL A 476 47.21 -0.72 15.94
N GLN A 477 46.81 0.41 16.53
CA GLN A 477 47.34 0.85 17.82
C GLN A 477 47.06 -0.17 18.93
N LYS A 478 45.83 -0.69 19.01
CA LYS A 478 45.44 -1.71 19.99
C LYS A 478 46.17 -3.03 19.78
N ALA A 479 46.35 -3.45 18.53
CA ALA A 479 47.16 -4.62 18.19
C ALA A 479 48.60 -4.48 18.70
N HIS A 480 49.23 -3.32 18.49
CA HIS A 480 50.57 -3.07 19.00
C HIS A 480 50.61 -3.01 20.53
N GLU A 481 49.61 -2.41 21.19
CA GLU A 481 49.49 -2.40 22.66
C GLU A 481 49.44 -3.82 23.25
N PHE A 482 48.69 -4.74 22.64
CA PHE A 482 48.63 -6.13 23.09
C PHE A 482 49.99 -6.85 23.00
N LEU A 483 50.82 -6.49 22.01
CA LEU A 483 52.17 -7.04 21.86
C LEU A 483 53.21 -6.37 22.77
N LYS A 484 53.00 -5.11 23.20
CA LYS A 484 53.96 -4.32 24.00
C LYS A 484 54.30 -4.95 25.37
N SER A 485 53.43 -5.81 25.88
CA SER A 485 53.67 -6.60 27.10
C SER A 485 54.74 -7.70 26.93
N ARG A 486 55.08 -8.06 25.68
CA ARG A 486 56.13 -9.03 25.34
C ARG A 486 57.47 -8.28 25.21
N GLU A 487 58.51 -8.73 25.93
CA GLU A 487 59.77 -7.98 26.18
C GLU A 487 60.50 -7.45 24.92
N TRP A 488 60.29 -8.05 23.75
CA TRP A 488 61.06 -7.79 22.53
C TRP A 488 60.43 -6.77 21.55
N VAL A 489 59.23 -6.25 21.85
CA VAL A 489 58.52 -5.28 20.98
C VAL A 489 58.76 -3.82 21.41
N LYS A 490 59.47 -3.61 22.53
CA LYS A 490 59.78 -2.28 23.06
C LYS A 490 60.81 -1.56 22.17
N GLY A 491 60.40 -0.46 21.52
CA GLY A 491 61.33 0.50 20.90
C GLY A 491 61.07 0.86 19.43
N TYR A 492 60.15 0.17 18.75
CA TYR A 492 59.78 0.52 17.37
C TYR A 492 58.77 1.67 17.33
N SER A 493 59.05 2.72 16.55
CA SER A 493 58.13 3.84 16.31
C SER A 493 57.04 3.51 15.27
N ASP A 494 57.33 2.56 14.38
CA ASP A 494 56.38 2.04 13.39
C ASP A 494 55.71 0.76 13.92
N TYR A 495 54.41 0.87 14.19
CA TYR A 495 53.62 -0.19 14.82
C TYR A 495 53.36 -1.36 13.87
N LEU A 496 53.15 -1.10 12.58
CA LEU A 496 52.94 -2.18 11.60
C LEU A 496 54.21 -2.98 11.41
N LYS A 497 55.36 -2.29 11.26
CA LYS A 497 56.66 -2.94 11.17
C LYS A 497 56.97 -3.80 12.39
N ALA A 498 56.66 -3.31 13.59
CA ALA A 498 56.84 -4.07 14.83
C ALA A 498 56.01 -5.36 14.85
N ILE A 499 54.73 -5.29 14.46
CA ILE A 499 53.83 -6.44 14.34
C ILE A 499 54.36 -7.44 13.29
N SER A 500 54.80 -6.95 12.12
CA SER A 500 55.34 -7.79 11.05
C SER A 500 56.61 -8.54 11.46
N ILE A 501 57.58 -7.84 12.05
CA ILE A 501 58.82 -8.45 12.53
C ILE A 501 58.52 -9.53 13.57
N TYR A 502 57.63 -9.22 14.52
CA TYR A 502 57.25 -10.14 15.59
C TYR A 502 56.76 -11.50 15.04
N TYR A 503 55.79 -11.47 14.13
CA TYR A 503 55.23 -12.72 13.58
C TYR A 503 56.18 -13.40 12.60
N LEU A 504 56.93 -12.67 11.76
CA LEU A 504 57.94 -13.28 10.90
C LEU A 504 59.03 -14.01 11.69
N GLN A 505 59.48 -13.46 12.82
CA GLN A 505 60.43 -14.13 13.71
C GLN A 505 59.81 -15.37 14.37
N ARG A 506 58.54 -15.31 14.77
CA ARG A 506 57.82 -16.50 15.28
C ARG A 506 57.73 -17.60 14.22
N ILE A 507 57.42 -17.25 12.98
CA ILE A 507 57.38 -18.18 11.85
C ILE A 507 58.76 -18.80 11.66
N THR A 508 59.80 -17.96 11.61
CA THR A 508 61.20 -18.38 11.46
C THR A 508 61.60 -19.36 12.55
N ASN A 509 61.26 -19.09 13.81
CA ASN A 509 61.55 -19.96 14.94
C ASN A 509 60.78 -21.29 14.90
N ASN A 510 59.50 -21.27 14.50
CA ASN A 510 58.71 -22.49 14.34
C ASN A 510 59.27 -23.39 13.22
N ILE A 511 59.63 -22.80 12.08
CA ILE A 511 60.29 -23.51 10.99
C ILE A 511 61.67 -24.02 11.42
N LYS A 512 62.45 -23.22 12.15
CA LYS A 512 63.75 -23.61 12.72
C LYS A 512 63.63 -24.86 13.60
N SER A 513 62.68 -24.89 14.53
CA SER A 513 62.46 -26.07 15.38
C SER A 513 62.09 -27.30 14.56
N ASN A 514 61.22 -27.17 13.56
CA ASN A 514 60.81 -28.31 12.73
C ASN A 514 61.93 -28.81 11.82
N TYR A 515 62.75 -27.89 11.28
CA TYR A 515 63.85 -28.19 10.38
C TYR A 515 64.94 -29.04 11.07
N TYR A 516 65.37 -28.65 12.28
CA TYR A 516 66.36 -29.42 13.04
C TYR A 516 65.80 -30.72 13.60
N ASN A 517 64.55 -30.74 14.06
CA ASN A 517 63.91 -31.95 14.58
C ASN A 517 63.76 -33.06 13.51
N ASN A 518 63.62 -32.67 12.23
CA ASN A 518 63.42 -33.61 11.12
C ASN A 518 64.72 -33.93 10.34
N GLN A 519 65.90 -33.55 10.84
CA GLN A 519 67.23 -33.82 10.25
C GLN A 519 67.32 -33.48 8.74
N ILE A 520 66.70 -32.37 8.32
CA ILE A 520 66.67 -31.98 6.91
C ILE A 520 68.07 -31.50 6.48
N VAL A 521 68.64 -32.11 5.44
CA VAL A 521 69.95 -31.71 4.90
C VAL A 521 69.77 -30.51 3.96
N MET A 522 70.60 -29.49 4.14
CA MET A 522 70.58 -28.30 3.30
C MET A 522 71.03 -28.64 1.88
N GLN A 523 70.24 -28.28 0.88
CA GLN A 523 70.63 -28.43 -0.53
C GLN A 523 71.76 -27.44 -0.84
N SER A 524 72.89 -27.91 -1.38
CA SER A 524 74.05 -27.07 -1.73
C SER A 524 73.68 -25.88 -2.63
N ASN A 525 72.73 -26.09 -3.54
CA ASN A 525 72.28 -25.11 -4.52
C ASN A 525 71.55 -23.90 -3.86
N LEU A 526 71.00 -24.06 -2.66
CA LEU A 526 70.30 -22.99 -1.95
C LEU A 526 71.26 -21.89 -1.47
N ILE A 527 72.47 -22.26 -1.07
CA ILE A 527 73.48 -21.28 -0.62
C ILE A 527 73.96 -20.43 -1.80
N ASP A 528 74.13 -21.04 -2.98
CA ASP A 528 74.41 -20.34 -4.24
C ASP A 528 73.30 -19.35 -4.60
N ASP A 529 72.04 -19.79 -4.53
CA ASP A 529 70.88 -18.95 -4.80
C ASP A 529 70.78 -17.76 -3.83
N ILE A 530 71.01 -18.00 -2.53
CA ILE A 530 71.04 -16.95 -1.52
C ILE A 530 72.15 -15.94 -1.82
N PHE A 531 73.36 -16.41 -2.08
CA PHE A 531 74.51 -15.55 -2.33
C PHE A 531 74.29 -14.68 -3.59
N ASN A 532 73.72 -15.25 -4.65
CA ASN A 532 73.38 -14.52 -5.86
C ASN A 532 72.28 -13.47 -5.61
N ASN A 533 71.31 -13.74 -4.74
CA ASN A 533 70.31 -12.76 -4.35
C ASN A 533 70.88 -11.64 -3.46
N ILE A 534 71.88 -11.92 -2.61
CA ILE A 534 72.56 -10.89 -1.80
C ILE A 534 73.20 -9.82 -2.70
N LYS A 535 73.71 -10.21 -3.89
CA LYS A 535 74.32 -9.27 -4.84
C LYS A 535 73.36 -8.20 -5.35
N LYS A 536 72.05 -8.45 -5.30
CA LYS A 536 70.99 -7.53 -5.78
C LYS A 536 70.68 -6.39 -4.81
N PHE A 537 71.08 -6.49 -3.54
CA PHE A 537 70.92 -5.40 -2.56
C PHE A 537 71.88 -4.24 -2.86
N ASN A 538 71.55 -3.04 -2.37
CA ASN A 538 72.48 -1.92 -2.41
C ASN A 538 73.62 -2.08 -1.38
N GLU A 539 74.65 -1.25 -1.45
CA GLU A 539 75.84 -1.39 -0.58
C GLU A 539 75.55 -1.16 0.92
N GLU A 540 74.57 -0.32 1.27
CA GLU A 540 74.17 -0.08 2.66
C GLU A 540 73.42 -1.30 3.24
N GLU A 541 72.50 -1.86 2.46
CA GLU A 541 71.76 -3.08 2.78
C GLU A 541 72.70 -4.28 2.91
N LYS A 542 73.67 -4.43 2.01
CA LYS A 542 74.71 -5.46 2.10
C LYS A 542 75.52 -5.33 3.38
N LYS A 543 75.95 -4.11 3.72
CA LYS A 543 76.71 -3.84 4.96
C LYS A 543 75.90 -4.22 6.20
N TYR A 544 74.61 -3.89 6.22
CA TYR A 544 73.69 -4.30 7.29
C TYR A 544 73.58 -5.83 7.38
N ILE A 545 73.44 -6.52 6.24
CA ILE A 545 73.40 -7.98 6.17
C ILE A 545 74.69 -8.60 6.74
N TYR A 546 75.85 -8.14 6.29
CA TYR A 546 77.15 -8.68 6.73
C TYR A 546 77.39 -8.47 8.23
N GLN A 547 77.01 -7.30 8.76
CA GLN A 547 77.04 -7.03 10.20
C GLN A 547 76.10 -7.96 10.97
N GLY A 548 74.87 -8.14 10.49
CA GLY A 548 73.89 -9.03 11.11
C GLY A 548 74.33 -10.50 11.13
N LEU A 549 75.14 -10.92 10.15
CA LEU A 549 75.73 -12.26 10.04
C LEU A 549 77.05 -12.45 10.81
N ASN A 550 77.60 -11.41 11.45
CA ASN A 550 78.93 -11.42 12.08
C ASN A 550 80.09 -11.76 11.10
N VAL A 551 80.00 -11.33 9.84
CA VAL A 551 81.08 -11.54 8.86
C VAL A 551 82.22 -10.55 9.15
N LEU A 552 83.36 -11.06 9.65
CA LEU A 552 84.54 -10.24 10.00
C LEU A 552 85.36 -9.81 8.77
N VAL A 553 85.37 -10.63 7.71
CA VAL A 553 86.06 -10.37 6.45
C VAL A 553 85.07 -10.59 5.31
N VAL A 554 84.81 -9.54 4.53
CA VAL A 554 83.82 -9.54 3.45
C VAL A 554 84.41 -10.16 2.19
N ASP A 555 84.38 -11.49 2.12
CA ASP A 555 84.67 -12.27 0.92
C ASP A 555 83.61 -13.36 0.70
N GLU A 556 83.53 -13.89 -0.53
CA GLU A 556 82.52 -14.86 -0.93
C GLU A 556 82.51 -16.12 -0.05
N ILE A 557 83.69 -16.61 0.34
CA ILE A 557 83.83 -17.84 1.12
C ILE A 557 83.27 -17.63 2.54
N ASN A 558 83.63 -16.52 3.19
CA ASN A 558 83.19 -16.20 4.55
C ASN A 558 81.69 -15.87 4.63
N ILE A 559 81.12 -15.23 3.61
CA ILE A 559 79.68 -14.96 3.53
C ILE A 559 78.91 -16.29 3.39
N ARG A 560 79.33 -17.16 2.47
CA ARG A 560 78.70 -18.47 2.25
C ARG A 560 78.80 -19.35 3.50
N ASN A 561 79.97 -19.41 4.14
CA ASN A 561 80.16 -20.16 5.39
C ASN A 561 79.26 -19.66 6.53
N SER A 562 79.08 -18.34 6.65
CA SER A 562 78.20 -17.76 7.66
C SER A 562 76.73 -18.11 7.43
N ILE A 563 76.26 -18.08 6.17
CA ILE A 563 74.90 -18.48 5.79
C ILE A 563 74.68 -19.97 6.04
N SER A 564 75.64 -20.83 5.66
CA SER A 564 75.58 -22.28 5.89
C SER A 564 75.53 -22.63 7.38
N SER A 565 76.18 -21.84 8.23
CA SER A 565 76.23 -22.09 9.67
C SER A 565 74.90 -21.77 10.39
N ASP A 566 74.20 -20.71 9.99
CA ASP A 566 72.89 -20.35 10.56
C ASP A 566 72.03 -19.54 9.57
N ILE A 567 71.35 -20.23 8.66
CA ILE A 567 70.42 -19.60 7.70
C ILE A 567 69.28 -18.85 8.40
N PHE A 568 68.85 -19.30 9.57
CA PHE A 568 67.74 -18.65 10.28
C PHE A 568 68.17 -17.29 10.85
N ARG A 569 69.45 -17.13 11.19
CA ARG A 569 70.03 -15.82 11.50
C ARG A 569 69.98 -14.90 10.29
N PHE A 570 70.31 -15.40 9.09
CA PHE A 570 70.18 -14.63 7.86
C PHE A 570 68.74 -14.18 7.61
N ILE A 571 67.76 -15.09 7.75
CA ILE A 571 66.34 -14.77 7.59
C ILE A 571 65.90 -13.71 8.60
N ASN A 572 66.29 -13.81 9.87
CA ASN A 572 65.95 -12.80 10.89
C ASN A 572 66.52 -11.42 10.57
N VAL A 573 67.72 -11.36 9.98
CA VAL A 573 68.32 -10.11 9.51
C VAL A 573 67.48 -9.51 8.37
N LEU A 574 67.10 -10.33 7.38
CA LEU A 574 66.23 -9.90 6.28
C LEU A 574 64.86 -9.42 6.77
N CYS A 575 64.22 -10.12 7.71
CA CYS A 575 62.93 -9.71 8.29
C CYS A 575 62.99 -8.36 9.00
N SER A 576 64.18 -7.96 9.48
CA SER A 576 64.38 -6.70 10.19
C SER A 576 64.68 -5.52 9.24
N MET A 577 64.94 -5.80 7.96
CA MET A 577 65.23 -4.79 6.94
C MET A 577 63.96 -4.12 6.42
N ASP A 578 64.07 -2.86 6.03
CA ASP A 578 62.97 -2.07 5.46
C ASP A 578 63.00 -2.10 3.93
N SER A 579 62.98 -3.30 3.37
CA SER A 579 63.15 -3.53 1.93
C SER A 579 62.14 -4.56 1.44
N LYS A 580 61.34 -4.20 0.43
CA LYS A 580 60.36 -5.10 -0.18
C LYS A 580 61.03 -6.37 -0.71
N PHE A 581 62.22 -6.22 -1.30
CA PHE A 581 63.01 -7.35 -1.78
C PHE A 581 63.53 -8.22 -0.63
N ALA A 582 64.01 -7.63 0.48
CA ALA A 582 64.39 -8.39 1.68
C ALA A 582 63.22 -9.18 2.27
N TYR A 583 62.03 -8.56 2.32
CA TYR A 583 60.81 -9.19 2.79
C TYR A 583 60.40 -10.37 1.90
N ALA A 584 60.39 -10.20 0.58
CA ALA A 584 60.06 -11.26 -0.36
C ALA A 584 61.09 -12.41 -0.33
N LEU A 585 62.39 -12.08 -0.22
CA LEU A 585 63.47 -13.05 -0.06
C LEU A 585 63.35 -13.84 1.25
N ALA A 586 63.04 -13.18 2.36
CA ALA A 586 62.81 -13.83 3.65
C ALA A 586 61.64 -14.83 3.56
N CYS A 587 60.51 -14.41 2.99
CA CYS A 587 59.34 -15.27 2.78
C CYS A 587 59.65 -16.43 1.83
N GLY A 588 60.40 -16.20 0.74
CA GLY A 588 60.82 -17.25 -0.20
C GLY A 588 61.74 -18.29 0.43
N LEU A 589 62.65 -17.86 1.31
CA LEU A 589 63.50 -18.77 2.09
C LEU A 589 62.70 -19.57 3.10
N LEU A 590 61.77 -18.92 3.83
CA LEU A 590 60.87 -19.62 4.75
C LEU A 590 60.02 -20.65 4.00
N PHE A 591 59.51 -20.32 2.82
CA PHE A 591 58.78 -21.26 1.95
C PHE A 591 59.65 -22.46 1.55
N LYS A 592 60.88 -22.21 1.07
CA LYS A 592 61.80 -23.26 0.63
C LYS A 592 62.22 -24.19 1.77
N LEU A 593 62.42 -23.64 2.97
CA LEU A 593 62.75 -24.41 4.18
C LEU A 593 61.54 -25.16 4.76
N TYR A 594 60.32 -24.65 4.55
CA TYR A 594 59.09 -25.34 4.94
C TYR A 594 58.76 -26.51 4.00
N TYR A 595 58.97 -26.33 2.70
CA TYR A 595 58.74 -27.33 1.65
C TYR A 595 60.04 -27.88 1.08
N SER A 596 60.80 -28.59 1.90
CA SER A 596 62.15 -29.09 1.57
C SER A 596 62.25 -29.97 0.32
N ASN A 597 61.13 -30.53 -0.16
CA ASN A 597 61.03 -31.38 -1.35
C ASN A 597 60.54 -30.64 -2.62
N ASN A 598 60.44 -29.31 -2.60
CA ASN A 598 59.96 -28.56 -3.75
C ASN A 598 61.10 -28.26 -4.74
N ASP A 599 60.91 -28.60 -6.02
CA ASP A 599 61.89 -28.38 -7.10
C ASP A 599 61.98 -26.93 -7.59
N LEU A 600 61.07 -26.04 -7.17
CA LEU A 600 61.10 -24.62 -7.57
C LEU A 600 62.36 -23.91 -7.05
N GLY A 601 63.08 -23.22 -7.94
CA GLY A 601 64.21 -22.37 -7.57
C GLY A 601 63.78 -21.14 -6.76
N LEU A 602 64.68 -20.59 -5.95
CA LEU A 602 64.37 -19.48 -5.03
C LEU A 602 63.85 -18.24 -5.77
N GLU A 603 64.40 -17.93 -6.95
CA GLU A 603 63.96 -16.80 -7.78
C GLU A 603 62.51 -16.96 -8.26
N ALA A 604 62.13 -18.17 -8.68
CA ALA A 604 60.78 -18.46 -9.16
C ALA A 604 59.75 -18.34 -8.03
N ILE A 605 60.16 -18.61 -6.79
CA ILE A 605 59.32 -18.42 -5.60
C ILE A 605 59.17 -16.94 -5.27
N ILE A 606 60.27 -16.17 -5.24
CA ILE A 606 60.26 -14.73 -4.88
C ILE A 606 59.47 -13.90 -5.88
N THR A 607 59.55 -14.24 -7.18
CA THR A 607 58.83 -13.55 -8.25
C THR A 607 57.37 -13.97 -8.37
N ASN A 608 56.98 -15.10 -7.77
CA ASN A 608 55.60 -15.57 -7.74
C ASN A 608 54.88 -15.12 -6.46
N GLY A 609 54.38 -13.88 -6.48
CA GLY A 609 53.70 -13.28 -5.34
C GLY A 609 52.43 -14.01 -4.89
N SER A 610 51.69 -14.67 -5.80
CA SER A 610 50.49 -15.43 -5.43
C SER A 610 50.83 -16.71 -4.66
N LEU A 611 51.92 -17.39 -5.02
CA LEU A 611 52.43 -18.57 -4.30
C LEU A 611 52.85 -18.21 -2.87
N LEU A 612 53.60 -17.11 -2.71
CA LEU A 612 54.01 -16.62 -1.39
C LEU A 612 52.82 -16.16 -0.55
N LYS A 613 51.84 -15.51 -1.18
CA LYS A 613 50.57 -15.13 -0.53
C LYS A 613 49.81 -16.36 -0.04
N GLU A 614 49.64 -17.40 -0.86
CA GLU A 614 48.98 -18.63 -0.44
C GLU A 614 49.72 -19.30 0.72
N PHE A 615 51.06 -19.36 0.66
CA PHE A 615 51.87 -19.93 1.76
C PHE A 615 51.62 -19.24 3.09
N LEU A 616 51.66 -17.90 3.10
CA LEU A 616 51.43 -17.11 4.30
C LEU A 616 49.99 -17.27 4.79
N GLU A 617 49.01 -17.06 3.91
CA GLU A 617 47.58 -17.02 4.24
C GLU A 617 46.99 -18.38 4.63
N LYS A 618 47.53 -19.48 4.10
CA LYS A 618 46.97 -20.82 4.30
C LYS A 618 47.68 -21.58 5.41
N ARG A 619 48.98 -21.84 5.28
CA ARG A 619 49.70 -22.76 6.18
C ARG A 619 50.28 -22.03 7.38
N VAL A 620 51.00 -20.94 7.13
CA VAL A 620 51.74 -20.23 8.16
C VAL A 620 50.78 -19.56 9.15
N ILE A 621 49.71 -18.95 8.66
CA ILE A 621 48.71 -18.29 9.50
C ILE A 621 47.94 -19.29 10.38
N VAL A 622 47.61 -20.49 9.87
CA VAL A 622 46.99 -21.54 10.68
C VAL A 622 47.93 -22.00 11.80
N ASP A 623 49.21 -22.20 11.49
CA ASP A 623 50.23 -22.55 12.49
C ASP A 623 50.35 -21.48 13.59
N LEU A 624 50.38 -20.21 13.19
CA LEU A 624 50.41 -19.09 14.13
C LEU A 624 49.13 -19.03 14.97
N PHE A 625 47.96 -19.17 14.35
CA PHE A 625 46.66 -19.16 15.02
C PHE A 625 46.55 -20.24 16.10
N ILE A 626 47.01 -21.46 15.79
CA ILE A 626 47.08 -22.55 16.77
C ILE A 626 48.04 -22.18 17.91
N SER A 627 49.23 -21.66 17.58
CA SER A 627 50.28 -21.34 18.55
C SER A 627 49.93 -20.17 19.49
N GLU A 628 49.07 -19.25 19.07
CA GLU A 628 48.53 -18.17 19.91
C GLU A 628 47.28 -18.60 20.70
N GLY A 629 46.89 -19.89 20.59
CA GLY A 629 45.83 -20.48 21.41
C GLY A 629 44.41 -20.32 20.84
N GLY A 630 44.27 -20.15 19.52
CA GLY A 630 42.98 -20.02 18.84
C GLY A 630 42.03 -21.23 18.99
N LEU A 631 42.55 -22.39 19.43
CA LEU A 631 41.79 -23.63 19.68
C LEU A 631 41.55 -23.92 21.18
N SER A 632 41.77 -22.96 22.09
CA SER A 632 41.70 -23.24 23.53
C SER A 632 40.26 -23.15 24.09
N LEU A 633 39.80 -24.23 24.75
CA LEU A 633 38.43 -24.38 25.26
C LEU A 633 38.02 -23.44 26.41
N ASN A 634 38.95 -22.97 27.25
CA ASN A 634 38.58 -22.46 28.58
C ASN A 634 38.51 -20.92 28.71
N LYS A 635 38.95 -20.12 27.72
CA LYS A 635 38.93 -18.64 27.76
C LYS A 635 38.98 -18.02 26.36
N PHE A 636 37.94 -18.20 25.55
CA PHE A 636 37.93 -17.67 24.18
C PHE A 636 38.03 -16.14 24.14
N GLU A 637 37.28 -15.42 25.00
CA GLU A 637 37.22 -13.94 24.98
C GLU A 637 38.53 -13.25 25.41
N ALA A 638 39.19 -13.70 26.48
CA ALA A 638 40.46 -13.13 26.93
C ALA A 638 41.66 -13.47 26.02
N LYS A 639 41.50 -14.42 25.09
CA LYS A 639 42.54 -14.81 24.11
C LYS A 639 42.32 -14.23 22.71
N GLN A 640 41.12 -13.74 22.39
CA GLN A 640 40.86 -13.03 21.14
C GLN A 640 41.65 -11.72 21.03
N GLU A 641 41.90 -11.04 22.15
CA GLU A 641 42.78 -9.86 22.21
C GLU A 641 44.20 -10.19 21.71
N ALA A 642 44.72 -11.39 22.00
CA ALA A 642 46.03 -11.85 21.54
C ALA A 642 46.06 -12.24 20.05
N LEU A 643 44.91 -12.42 19.41
CA LEU A 643 44.77 -12.72 17.99
C LEU A 643 44.61 -11.46 17.13
N LEU A 644 44.23 -10.32 17.72
CA LEU A 644 44.13 -9.05 17.00
C LEU A 644 45.43 -8.68 16.26
N PRO A 645 46.63 -8.78 16.86
CA PRO A 645 47.87 -8.47 16.16
C PRO A 645 48.16 -9.46 15.02
N LEU A 646 47.74 -10.73 15.17
CA LEU A 646 47.84 -11.72 14.11
C LEU A 646 46.94 -11.33 12.92
N PHE A 647 45.71 -10.86 13.15
CA PHE A 647 44.84 -10.41 12.05
C PHE A 647 45.39 -9.16 11.36
N VAL A 648 45.94 -8.20 12.11
CA VAL A 648 46.64 -7.05 11.51
C VAL A 648 47.83 -7.49 10.65
N PHE A 649 48.59 -8.48 11.12
CA PHE A 649 49.65 -9.12 10.34
C PHE A 649 49.10 -9.78 9.06
N MET A 650 48.01 -10.56 9.14
CA MET A 650 47.40 -11.19 7.95
C MET A 650 47.06 -10.17 6.86
N VAL A 651 46.43 -9.05 7.26
CA VAL A 651 45.98 -8.00 6.33
C VAL A 651 47.17 -7.27 5.70
N THR A 652 48.22 -6.98 6.48
CA THR A 652 49.39 -6.22 6.00
C THR A 652 50.37 -7.05 5.18
N CYS A 653 50.56 -8.33 5.53
CA CYS A 653 51.53 -9.20 4.86
C CYS A 653 51.12 -9.59 3.45
N ALA A 654 49.81 -9.72 3.21
CA ALA A 654 49.27 -10.00 1.88
C ALA A 654 49.54 -8.85 0.88
N ASP A 655 49.50 -7.60 1.34
CA ASP A 655 49.69 -6.41 0.49
C ASP A 655 51.18 -6.13 0.17
N LYS A 656 52.12 -6.53 1.04
CA LYS A 656 53.57 -6.31 0.81
C LYS A 656 54.16 -7.15 -0.33
N ILE A 657 53.53 -8.26 -0.68
CA ILE A 657 54.03 -9.23 -1.68
C ILE A 657 53.41 -8.99 -3.06
N ILE A 658 52.17 -8.49 -3.13
CA ILE A 658 51.44 -8.29 -4.39
C ILE A 658 51.27 -6.79 -4.67
N GLU A 659 51.81 -6.33 -5.79
CA GLU A 659 51.61 -4.96 -6.29
C GLU A 659 50.26 -4.86 -7.03
N GLU A 660 49.16 -5.02 -6.30
CA GLU A 660 47.83 -4.74 -6.85
C GLU A 660 47.52 -3.25 -6.72
N PHE A 661 46.93 -2.69 -7.80
CA PHE A 661 46.45 -1.31 -7.84
C PHE A 661 45.47 -1.07 -6.68
N THR A 662 45.56 0.07 -6.01
CA THR A 662 44.69 0.35 -4.86
C THR A 662 43.28 0.61 -5.35
N ASP A 663 42.36 -0.31 -5.07
CA ASP A 663 40.94 -0.11 -5.40
C ASP A 663 40.22 0.61 -4.27
N LEU A 664 40.27 1.95 -4.31
CA LEU A 664 39.51 2.79 -3.38
C LEU A 664 37.99 2.68 -3.62
N GLU A 665 37.51 2.04 -4.69
CA GLU A 665 36.09 1.78 -4.90
C GLU A 665 35.56 0.75 -3.90
N SER A 666 36.40 -0.13 -3.37
CA SER A 666 35.93 -1.15 -2.42
C SER A 666 35.44 -0.57 -1.08
N TYR A 667 35.88 0.64 -0.70
CA TYR A 667 35.24 1.35 0.42
C TYR A 667 33.80 1.77 0.07
N ASN A 668 33.56 2.23 -1.17
CA ASN A 668 32.21 2.58 -1.61
C ASN A 668 31.32 1.34 -1.60
N GLU A 669 31.80 0.18 -2.06
CA GLU A 669 31.03 -1.08 -2.01
C GLU A 669 30.61 -1.46 -0.58
N ILE A 670 31.50 -1.31 0.40
CA ILE A 670 31.20 -1.56 1.82
C ILE A 670 30.17 -0.53 2.33
N SER A 671 30.36 0.74 1.99
CA SER A 671 29.45 1.82 2.37
C SER A 671 28.06 1.64 1.76
N ASP A 672 27.97 1.32 0.47
CA ASP A 672 26.72 1.12 -0.25
C ASP A 672 25.97 -0.11 0.30
N PHE A 673 26.70 -1.20 0.60
CA PHE A 673 26.12 -2.35 1.27
C PHE A 673 25.57 -2.00 2.67
N TRP A 674 26.32 -1.20 3.45
CA TRP A 674 25.85 -0.73 4.75
C TRP A 674 24.59 0.15 4.61
N ILE A 675 24.54 1.06 3.63
CA ILE A 675 23.37 1.91 3.35
C ILE A 675 22.15 1.04 3.01
N LEU A 676 22.31 0.02 2.18
CA LEU A 676 21.24 -0.93 1.85
C LEU A 676 20.72 -1.66 3.11
N LYS A 677 21.61 -2.09 4.00
CA LYS A 677 21.22 -2.70 5.27
C LYS A 677 20.55 -1.70 6.22
N GLN A 678 20.96 -0.44 6.20
CA GLN A 678 20.31 0.62 6.97
C GLN A 678 18.89 0.91 6.46
N GLN A 679 18.67 0.92 5.15
CA GLN A 679 17.34 1.05 4.56
C GLN A 679 16.43 -0.09 5.01
N GLN A 680 16.92 -1.34 4.95
CA GLN A 680 16.18 -2.51 5.45
C GLN A 680 15.84 -2.39 6.94
N TYR A 681 16.79 -1.90 7.75
CA TYR A 681 16.56 -1.63 9.18
C TYR A 681 15.48 -0.57 9.39
N ASN A 682 15.54 0.54 8.66
CA ASN A 682 14.57 1.63 8.76
C ASN A 682 13.16 1.19 8.32
N ASP A 683 13.05 0.40 7.26
CA ASP A 683 11.78 -0.18 6.81
C ASP A 683 11.18 -1.09 7.88
N LEU A 684 12.00 -1.91 8.55
CA LEU A 684 11.56 -2.75 9.67
C LEU A 684 11.10 -1.91 10.87
N ILE A 685 11.79 -0.81 11.21
CA ILE A 685 11.36 0.10 12.29
C ILE A 685 10.03 0.80 11.93
N ILE A 686 9.86 1.25 10.69
CA ILE A 686 8.59 1.82 10.21
C ILE A 686 7.48 0.78 10.27
N TYR A 687 7.75 -0.45 9.83
CA TYR A 687 6.82 -1.56 9.92
C TYR A 687 6.46 -1.90 11.38
N GLU A 688 7.43 -1.90 12.29
CA GLU A 688 7.19 -2.11 13.71
C GLU A 688 6.24 -1.03 14.26
N LYS A 689 6.53 0.25 14.02
CA LYS A 689 5.66 1.36 14.45
C LYS A 689 4.23 1.25 13.91
N LYS A 690 4.08 0.96 12.61
CA LYS A 690 2.76 0.75 11.96
C LYS A 690 2.01 -0.45 12.54
N SER A 691 2.73 -1.53 12.82
CA SER A 691 2.16 -2.75 13.41
C SER A 691 1.78 -2.54 14.88
N GLN A 692 2.55 -1.77 15.66
CA GLN A 692 2.19 -1.35 17.02
C GLN A 692 0.92 -0.50 17.02
N MET A 693 0.79 0.48 16.11
CA MET A 693 -0.43 1.28 15.96
C MET A 693 -1.64 0.43 15.58
N SER A 694 -1.46 -0.49 14.63
CA SER A 694 -2.51 -1.44 14.23
C SER A 694 -2.93 -2.34 15.40
N LEU A 695 -1.98 -2.81 16.21
CA LEU A 695 -2.26 -3.62 17.40
C LEU A 695 -3.06 -2.83 18.44
N ILE A 696 -2.71 -1.56 18.69
CA ILE A 696 -3.47 -0.67 19.59
C ILE A 696 -4.92 -0.52 19.10
N LYS A 697 -5.10 -0.31 17.79
CA LYS A 697 -6.43 -0.20 17.18
C LYS A 697 -7.24 -1.49 17.36
N LEU A 698 -6.65 -2.66 17.06
CA LEU A 698 -7.29 -3.96 17.23
C LEU A 698 -7.66 -4.26 18.69
N VAL A 699 -6.80 -3.90 19.64
CA VAL A 699 -7.09 -4.03 21.08
C VAL A 699 -8.30 -3.18 21.47
N ASN A 700 -8.39 -1.94 20.98
CA ASN A 700 -9.51 -1.06 21.26
C ASN A 700 -10.81 -1.54 20.60
N GLU A 701 -10.74 -2.02 19.35
CA GLU A 701 -11.88 -2.63 18.65
C GLU A 701 -12.39 -3.88 19.39
N LYS A 702 -11.48 -4.75 19.84
CA LYS A 702 -11.83 -5.93 20.64
C LYS A 702 -12.52 -5.52 21.95
N LYS A 703 -11.97 -4.56 22.70
CA LYS A 703 -12.59 -4.05 23.94
C LYS A 703 -14.00 -3.50 23.69
N LYS A 704 -14.21 -2.80 22.58
CA LYS A 704 -15.54 -2.29 22.22
C LYS A 704 -16.52 -3.45 21.95
N LEU A 705 -16.10 -4.45 21.18
CA LEU A 705 -16.92 -5.64 20.92
C LEU A 705 -17.22 -6.44 22.19
N GLU A 706 -16.28 -6.55 23.13
CA GLU A 706 -16.50 -7.17 24.44
C GLU A 706 -17.59 -6.43 25.23
N LEU A 707 -17.53 -5.09 25.26
CA LEU A 707 -18.55 -4.26 25.90
C LEU A 707 -19.93 -4.38 25.23
N ASP A 708 -19.97 -4.38 23.90
CA ASP A 708 -21.21 -4.54 23.12
C ASP A 708 -21.82 -5.92 23.36
N THR A 709 -20.99 -6.97 23.45
CA THR A 709 -21.42 -8.34 23.77
C THR A 709 -21.99 -8.41 25.19
N GLU A 710 -21.34 -7.78 26.17
CA GLU A 710 -21.81 -7.75 27.54
C GLU A 710 -23.15 -7.01 27.66
N LYS A 711 -23.29 -5.88 26.97
CA LYS A 711 -24.55 -5.12 26.91
C LYS A 711 -25.66 -5.96 26.27
N ASN A 712 -25.42 -6.57 25.12
CA ASN A 712 -26.42 -7.36 24.41
C ASN A 712 -26.86 -8.58 25.25
N SER A 713 -25.94 -9.18 26.02
CA SER A 713 -26.27 -10.27 26.95
C SER A 713 -27.19 -9.81 28.09
N LYS A 714 -27.02 -8.59 28.60
CA LYS A 714 -27.89 -7.99 29.61
C LYS A 714 -29.28 -7.69 29.02
N ASP A 715 -29.32 -7.13 27.81
CA ASP A 715 -30.57 -6.82 27.11
C ASP A 715 -31.38 -8.09 26.82
N TYR A 716 -30.70 -9.18 26.42
CA TYR A 716 -31.33 -10.50 26.26
C TYR A 716 -32.01 -10.99 27.53
N ILE A 717 -31.33 -10.91 28.68
CA ILE A 717 -31.86 -11.33 29.98
C ILE A 717 -33.10 -10.49 30.35
N VAL A 718 -33.02 -9.16 30.18
CA VAL A 718 -34.13 -8.24 30.49
C VAL A 718 -35.35 -8.54 29.62
N MET A 719 -35.17 -8.67 28.31
CA MET A 719 -36.26 -8.91 27.37
C MET A 719 -36.87 -10.30 27.53
N SER A 720 -36.05 -11.32 27.79
CA SER A 720 -36.53 -12.68 28.09
C SER A 720 -37.40 -12.71 29.34
N ASN A 721 -36.98 -12.01 30.41
CA ASN A 721 -37.78 -11.88 31.63
C ASN A 721 -39.10 -11.13 31.39
N LYS A 722 -39.09 -10.11 30.52
CA LYS A 722 -40.30 -9.37 30.14
C LYS A 722 -41.27 -10.24 29.33
N TYR A 723 -40.77 -10.99 28.36
CA TYR A 723 -41.57 -11.91 27.55
C TYR A 723 -42.31 -12.94 28.41
N VAL A 724 -41.64 -13.55 29.40
CA VAL A 724 -42.28 -14.49 30.33
C VAL A 724 -43.43 -13.82 31.09
N LYS A 725 -43.22 -12.61 31.62
CA LYS A 725 -44.25 -11.86 32.34
C LYS A 725 -45.45 -11.48 31.47
N ASP A 726 -45.20 -10.98 30.26
CA ASP A 726 -46.25 -10.53 29.34
C ASP A 726 -47.04 -11.71 28.76
N LEU A 727 -46.37 -12.85 28.51
CA LEU A 727 -47.02 -14.10 28.12
C LEU A 727 -47.97 -14.61 29.22
N ASP A 728 -47.55 -14.58 30.49
CA ASP A 728 -48.41 -14.98 31.61
C ASP A 728 -49.58 -14.02 31.83
N LYS A 729 -49.37 -12.72 31.59
CA LYS A 729 -50.45 -11.72 31.61
C LYS A 729 -51.47 -11.97 30.49
N PHE A 730 -51.03 -12.29 29.29
CA PHE A 730 -51.91 -12.63 28.17
C PHE A 730 -52.76 -13.86 28.45
N LYS A 731 -52.15 -14.94 28.99
CA LYS A 731 -52.91 -16.15 29.39
C LYS A 731 -54.05 -15.82 30.34
N LYS A 732 -53.79 -15.00 31.37
CA LYS A 732 -54.80 -14.57 32.33
C LYS A 732 -55.90 -13.73 31.66
N ASN A 733 -55.52 -12.78 30.81
CA ASN A 733 -56.46 -11.90 30.13
C ASN A 733 -57.37 -12.65 29.15
N VAL A 734 -56.87 -13.67 28.44
CA VAL A 734 -57.69 -14.49 27.54
C VAL A 734 -58.80 -15.19 28.32
N LEU A 735 -58.45 -15.80 29.46
CA LEU A 735 -59.39 -16.58 30.28
C LEU A 735 -60.43 -15.70 31.00
N SER A 736 -60.12 -14.44 31.28
CA SER A 736 -61.02 -13.50 31.97
C SER A 736 -61.77 -12.53 31.05
N SER A 737 -61.61 -12.65 29.73
CA SER A 737 -62.14 -11.68 28.77
C SER A 737 -63.46 -12.13 28.17
N ASP A 738 -64.40 -11.20 27.98
CA ASP A 738 -65.67 -11.45 27.28
C ASP A 738 -65.50 -11.90 25.81
N LYS A 739 -64.29 -11.72 25.25
CA LYS A 739 -63.95 -12.16 23.89
C LYS A 739 -63.72 -13.68 23.79
N ILE A 740 -63.50 -14.36 24.91
CA ILE A 740 -63.25 -15.81 24.94
C ILE A 740 -64.39 -16.61 24.30
N LYS A 741 -65.61 -16.06 24.33
CA LYS A 741 -66.82 -16.68 23.74
C LYS A 741 -66.78 -16.89 22.23
N TYR A 742 -65.89 -16.18 21.55
CA TYR A 742 -65.68 -16.32 20.11
C TYR A 742 -64.66 -17.42 19.75
N LEU A 743 -64.09 -18.10 20.76
CA LEU A 743 -63.15 -19.20 20.54
C LEU A 743 -63.91 -20.54 20.43
N PRO A 744 -63.51 -21.43 19.49
CA PRO A 744 -64.20 -22.71 19.25
C PRO A 744 -64.41 -23.57 20.50
N SER A 745 -63.41 -23.64 21.38
CA SER A 745 -63.46 -24.49 22.57
C SER A 745 -64.27 -23.89 23.73
N TYR A 746 -64.82 -22.68 23.59
CA TYR A 746 -65.51 -21.99 24.69
C TYR A 746 -66.82 -22.66 25.12
N LEU A 747 -67.60 -23.19 24.18
CA LEU A 747 -68.84 -23.91 24.50
C LEU A 747 -68.53 -25.16 25.34
N ASN A 748 -67.44 -25.86 25.00
CA ASN A 748 -66.97 -26.98 25.79
C ASN A 748 -66.50 -26.53 27.18
N TYR A 749 -65.73 -25.43 27.26
CA TYR A 749 -65.28 -24.85 28.52
C TYR A 749 -66.43 -24.47 29.45
N THR A 750 -67.46 -23.78 28.95
CA THR A 750 -68.64 -23.37 29.73
C THR A 750 -69.47 -24.57 30.18
N ASN A 751 -69.62 -25.59 29.35
CA ASN A 751 -70.27 -26.84 29.76
C ASN A 751 -69.49 -27.56 30.87
N LEU A 752 -68.15 -27.61 30.78
CA LEU A 752 -67.31 -28.21 31.81
C LEU A 752 -67.35 -27.40 33.13
N ILE A 753 -67.40 -26.06 33.06
CA ILE A 753 -67.61 -25.17 34.22
C ILE A 753 -68.97 -25.43 34.86
N ALA A 754 -70.05 -25.50 34.07
CA ALA A 754 -71.40 -25.79 34.57
C ALA A 754 -71.49 -27.19 35.19
N GLN A 755 -70.87 -28.20 34.58
CA GLN A 755 -70.76 -29.55 35.15
C GLN A 755 -69.97 -29.55 36.46
N LYS A 756 -68.95 -28.69 36.59
CA LYS A 756 -68.20 -28.54 37.83
C LYS A 756 -69.07 -27.93 38.94
N GLU A 757 -69.85 -26.90 38.63
CA GLU A 757 -70.80 -26.30 39.58
C GLU A 757 -71.90 -27.29 39.98
N GLU A 758 -72.41 -28.09 39.03
CA GLU A 758 -73.38 -29.15 39.30
C GLU A 758 -72.78 -30.26 40.17
N HIS A 759 -71.54 -30.67 39.90
CA HIS A 759 -70.79 -31.59 40.76
C HIS A 759 -70.55 -30.99 42.16
N ASP A 760 -70.25 -29.70 42.27
CA ASP A 760 -70.04 -29.02 43.54
C ASP A 760 -71.33 -28.88 44.35
N GLN A 761 -72.43 -28.49 43.73
CA GLN A 761 -73.76 -28.49 44.36
C GLN A 761 -74.19 -29.89 44.78
N THR A 762 -73.97 -30.90 43.92
CA THR A 762 -74.27 -32.30 44.26
C THR A 762 -73.44 -32.76 45.46
N ILE A 763 -72.15 -32.43 45.49
CA ILE A 763 -71.26 -32.75 46.60
C ILE A 763 -71.72 -32.05 47.88
N ASP A 764 -72.11 -30.78 47.81
CA ASP A 764 -72.51 -29.98 48.97
C ASP A 764 -73.91 -30.36 49.48
N GLU A 765 -74.89 -30.61 48.61
CA GLU A 765 -76.19 -31.17 48.98
C GLU A 765 -76.08 -32.57 49.60
N MET A 766 -75.21 -33.42 49.05
CA MET A 766 -74.98 -34.75 49.62
C MET A 766 -74.25 -34.66 50.96
N LYS A 767 -73.34 -33.69 51.15
CA LYS A 767 -72.71 -33.43 52.45
C LYS A 767 -73.73 -32.91 53.47
N GLU A 768 -74.62 -31.99 53.10
CA GLU A 768 -75.69 -31.47 53.97
C GLU A 768 -76.70 -32.56 54.37
N LYS A 769 -77.11 -33.42 53.43
CA LYS A 769 -78.08 -34.51 53.71
C LYS A 769 -77.50 -35.66 54.54
N LEU A 770 -76.23 -36.02 54.36
CA LEU A 770 -75.64 -37.22 54.98
C LEU A 770 -74.86 -36.94 56.28
N GLY A 771 -74.41 -35.70 56.50
CA GLY A 771 -73.52 -35.34 57.60
C GLY A 771 -72.07 -35.83 57.39
N ALA A 772 -71.10 -35.08 57.93
CA ALA A 772 -69.67 -35.14 57.58
C ALA A 772 -69.00 -36.53 57.65
N ILE A 773 -69.47 -37.44 58.50
CA ILE A 773 -68.86 -38.77 58.69
C ILE A 773 -69.40 -39.80 57.69
N LYS A 774 -70.71 -39.79 57.38
CA LYS A 774 -71.31 -40.69 56.38
C LYS A 774 -71.06 -40.22 54.95
N SER A 775 -70.85 -38.92 54.75
CA SER A 775 -70.50 -38.35 53.45
C SER A 775 -69.14 -38.82 52.92
N ALA A 776 -68.16 -39.07 53.79
CA ALA A 776 -66.80 -39.50 53.41
C ALA A 776 -66.72 -40.97 52.92
N MET A 777 -67.68 -41.82 53.31
CA MET A 777 -67.76 -43.24 52.91
C MET A 777 -68.83 -43.51 51.85
N SER A 778 -69.49 -42.45 51.36
CA SER A 778 -70.47 -42.53 50.28
C SER A 778 -69.77 -42.76 48.95
N THR A 779 -70.07 -43.90 48.30
CA THR A 779 -69.62 -44.18 46.93
C THR A 779 -70.16 -43.15 45.94
N GLY A 780 -71.29 -42.49 46.23
CA GLY A 780 -71.83 -41.39 45.44
C GLY A 780 -70.98 -40.13 45.50
N ILE A 781 -70.47 -39.76 46.69
CA ILE A 781 -69.60 -38.58 46.85
C ILE A 781 -68.22 -38.82 46.24
N TRP A 782 -67.64 -40.02 46.39
CA TRP A 782 -66.37 -40.36 45.74
C TRP A 782 -66.47 -40.36 44.22
N LYS A 783 -67.59 -40.86 43.66
CA LYS A 783 -67.84 -40.76 42.21
C LYS A 783 -67.98 -39.31 41.74
N ALA A 784 -68.68 -38.48 42.50
CA ALA A 784 -68.82 -37.05 42.20
C ALA A 784 -67.48 -36.30 42.32
N GLN A 785 -66.65 -36.62 43.32
CA GLN A 785 -65.30 -36.04 43.48
C GLN A 785 -64.32 -36.49 42.40
N ASN A 786 -64.32 -37.76 42.01
CA ASN A 786 -63.52 -38.23 40.87
C ASN A 786 -64.00 -37.62 39.55
N ALA A 787 -65.32 -37.52 39.34
CA ALA A 787 -65.89 -36.84 38.18
C ALA A 787 -65.47 -35.37 38.14
N LYS A 788 -65.51 -34.68 39.29
CA LYS A 788 -64.97 -33.32 39.45
C LYS A 788 -63.48 -33.24 39.13
N TYR A 789 -62.65 -34.15 39.63
CA TYR A 789 -61.21 -34.14 39.36
C TYR A 789 -60.88 -34.37 37.88
N VAL A 790 -61.57 -35.32 37.24
CA VAL A 790 -61.45 -35.54 35.78
C VAL A 790 -61.95 -34.32 35.01
N ASN A 791 -63.04 -33.71 35.46
CA ASN A 791 -63.57 -32.48 34.88
C ASN A 791 -62.58 -31.31 35.04
N ASP A 792 -61.95 -31.12 36.21
CA ASP A 792 -60.92 -30.12 36.46
C ASP A 792 -59.67 -30.33 35.58
N ALA A 793 -59.26 -31.58 35.34
CA ALA A 793 -58.18 -31.89 34.41
C ALA A 793 -58.58 -31.56 32.95
N ASN A 794 -59.83 -31.84 32.57
CA ASN A 794 -60.37 -31.49 31.26
C ASN A 794 -60.50 -29.97 31.09
N ILE A 795 -60.92 -29.23 32.12
CA ILE A 795 -60.95 -27.76 32.16
C ILE A 795 -59.55 -27.22 31.90
N ASN A 796 -58.53 -27.68 32.63
CA ASN A 796 -57.14 -27.23 32.43
C ASN A 796 -56.62 -27.52 31.00
N ASN A 797 -56.99 -28.66 30.41
CA ASN A 797 -56.62 -28.99 29.03
C ASN A 797 -57.34 -28.08 28.03
N VAL A 798 -58.63 -27.80 28.26
CA VAL A 798 -59.42 -26.88 27.44
C VAL A 798 -58.93 -25.44 27.60
N GLU A 799 -58.48 -24.99 28.78
CA GLU A 799 -57.86 -23.67 28.97
C GLU A 799 -56.58 -23.52 28.16
N LYS A 800 -55.72 -24.55 28.13
CA LYS A 800 -54.53 -24.55 27.27
C LYS A 800 -54.91 -24.47 25.79
N LEU A 801 -55.93 -25.21 25.37
CA LEU A 801 -56.45 -25.16 24.00
C LEU A 801 -57.02 -23.78 23.68
N LEU A 802 -57.79 -23.17 24.58
CA LEU A 802 -58.34 -21.82 24.45
C LEU A 802 -57.24 -20.77 24.32
N ILE A 803 -56.15 -20.89 25.08
CA ILE A 803 -54.99 -20.00 24.94
C ILE A 803 -54.33 -20.17 23.56
N GLU A 804 -54.15 -21.40 23.07
CA GLU A 804 -53.59 -21.65 21.72
C GLU A 804 -54.53 -21.19 20.59
N GLU A 805 -55.84 -21.35 20.76
CA GLU A 805 -56.86 -20.81 19.86
C GLU A 805 -56.85 -19.29 19.87
N ALA A 806 -56.73 -18.65 21.04
CA ALA A 806 -56.65 -17.21 21.18
C ALA A 806 -55.44 -16.61 20.45
N LYS A 807 -54.29 -17.28 20.49
CA LYS A 807 -53.09 -16.86 19.72
C LYS A 807 -53.35 -16.82 18.20
N ARG A 808 -54.26 -17.64 17.70
CA ARG A 808 -54.62 -17.76 16.27
C ARG A 808 -55.90 -17.00 15.91
N SER A 809 -56.59 -16.46 16.91
CA SER A 809 -57.89 -15.81 16.76
C SER A 809 -57.76 -14.35 16.36
N MET A 810 -58.63 -13.89 15.47
CA MET A 810 -58.70 -12.48 15.06
C MET A 810 -59.12 -11.56 16.22
N HIS A 811 -59.81 -12.08 17.25
CA HIS A 811 -60.32 -11.31 18.37
C HIS A 811 -59.27 -10.91 19.41
N PHE A 812 -58.19 -11.69 19.51
CA PHE A 812 -57.05 -11.45 20.41
C PHE A 812 -55.76 -11.05 19.66
N LYS A 813 -55.90 -10.74 18.37
CA LYS A 813 -54.78 -10.47 17.46
C LYS A 813 -53.90 -9.33 17.96
N ASN A 814 -54.49 -8.24 18.45
CA ASN A 814 -53.73 -7.07 18.91
C ASN A 814 -52.96 -7.39 20.20
N GLU A 815 -53.61 -8.07 21.16
CA GLU A 815 -52.97 -8.46 22.42
C GLU A 815 -51.85 -9.49 22.23
N TYR A 816 -51.99 -10.41 21.26
CA TYR A 816 -50.94 -11.38 20.96
C TYR A 816 -49.83 -10.82 20.06
N GLN A 817 -50.13 -9.81 19.23
CA GLN A 817 -49.13 -9.12 18.39
C GLN A 817 -48.01 -8.49 19.23
N GLU A 818 -48.31 -7.97 20.43
CA GLU A 818 -47.30 -7.43 21.34
C GLU A 818 -46.31 -8.52 21.82
N ILE A 819 -46.79 -9.75 22.05
CA ILE A 819 -45.96 -10.90 22.44
C ILE A 819 -45.10 -11.38 21.26
N ILE A 820 -45.68 -11.46 20.06
CA ILE A 820 -44.93 -11.79 18.83
C ILE A 820 -43.83 -10.76 18.60
N HIS A 821 -44.13 -9.48 18.78
CA HIS A 821 -43.13 -8.41 18.65
C HIS A 821 -41.98 -8.59 19.66
N LEU A 822 -42.28 -8.92 20.92
CA LEU A 822 -41.25 -9.20 21.93
C LEU A 822 -40.42 -10.43 21.58
N GLN A 823 -41.04 -11.51 21.10
CA GLN A 823 -40.34 -12.71 20.68
C GLN A 823 -39.39 -12.43 19.51
N ASN A 824 -39.87 -11.75 18.47
CA ASN A 824 -39.04 -11.31 17.34
C ASN A 824 -37.88 -10.40 17.79
N THR A 825 -38.09 -9.58 18.83
CA THR A 825 -37.03 -8.74 19.40
C THR A 825 -35.97 -9.58 20.12
N ILE A 826 -36.37 -10.62 20.85
CA ILE A 826 -35.45 -11.56 21.52
C ILE A 826 -34.65 -12.36 20.50
N ASP A 827 -35.29 -12.85 19.44
CA ASP A 827 -34.63 -13.57 18.36
C ASP A 827 -33.61 -12.66 17.66
N GLY A 828 -33.97 -11.41 17.38
CA GLY A 828 -33.03 -10.41 16.83
C GLY A 828 -31.84 -10.12 17.75
N ILE A 829 -32.02 -10.07 19.08
CA ILE A 829 -30.93 -9.92 20.05
C ILE A 829 -30.01 -11.16 20.05
N ASN A 830 -30.58 -12.36 19.89
CA ASN A 830 -29.82 -13.61 19.83
C ASN A 830 -28.97 -13.69 18.57
N ASP A 831 -29.53 -13.33 17.41
CA ASP A 831 -28.79 -13.29 16.14
C ASP A 831 -27.62 -12.31 16.22
N LEU A 832 -27.87 -11.10 16.75
CA LEU A 832 -26.80 -10.12 17.03
C LEU A 832 -25.73 -10.66 17.99
N THR A 833 -26.11 -11.50 18.96
CA THR A 833 -25.15 -12.11 19.89
C THR A 833 -24.24 -13.13 19.20
N LEU A 834 -24.76 -13.89 18.24
CA LEU A 834 -23.96 -14.82 17.43
C LEU A 834 -22.98 -14.05 16.54
N GLU A 835 -23.43 -13.01 15.85
CA GLU A 835 -22.60 -12.15 15.01
C GLU A 835 -21.48 -11.48 15.80
N LEU A 836 -21.78 -10.96 17.00
CA LEU A 836 -20.78 -10.35 17.88
C LEU A 836 -19.73 -11.36 18.35
N LYS A 837 -20.13 -12.60 18.70
CA LYS A 837 -19.20 -13.67 19.09
C LYS A 837 -18.28 -14.11 17.95
N GLU A 838 -18.80 -14.21 16.73
CA GLU A 838 -17.98 -14.51 15.55
C GLU A 838 -16.99 -13.39 15.24
N SER A 839 -17.46 -12.15 15.27
CA SER A 839 -16.62 -10.95 15.10
C SER A 839 -15.49 -10.91 16.14
N LEU A 840 -15.78 -11.27 17.38
CA LEU A 840 -14.80 -11.33 18.48
C LEU A 840 -13.74 -12.41 18.22
N LYS A 841 -14.14 -13.62 17.77
CA LYS A 841 -13.18 -14.69 17.39
C LYS A 841 -12.26 -14.27 16.24
N ILE A 842 -12.81 -13.60 15.22
CA ILE A 842 -12.02 -13.08 14.09
C ILE A 842 -10.99 -12.08 14.60
N LYS A 843 -11.42 -11.14 15.45
CA LYS A 843 -10.54 -10.11 16.04
C LYS A 843 -9.46 -10.71 16.93
N GLU A 844 -9.76 -11.77 17.68
CA GLU A 844 -8.75 -12.50 18.47
C GLU A 844 -7.66 -13.14 17.61
N LYS A 845 -8.07 -13.74 16.48
CA LYS A 845 -7.12 -14.31 15.52
C LYS A 845 -6.24 -13.22 14.90
N GLU A 846 -6.84 -12.11 14.43
CA GLU A 846 -6.10 -10.97 13.87
C GLU A 846 -5.07 -10.42 14.88
N LEU A 847 -5.45 -10.34 16.16
CA LEU A 847 -4.58 -9.85 17.23
C LEU A 847 -3.42 -10.80 17.51
N LYS A 848 -3.66 -12.12 17.49
CA LYS A 848 -2.61 -13.13 17.62
C LYS A 848 -1.62 -13.06 16.45
N ASP A 849 -2.13 -13.06 15.21
CA ASP A 849 -1.30 -13.02 14.00
C ASP A 849 -0.45 -11.74 13.95
N THR A 850 -1.02 -10.59 14.36
CA THR A 850 -0.30 -9.31 14.42
C THR A 850 0.79 -9.33 15.49
N LYS A 851 0.56 -9.95 16.65
CA LYS A 851 1.58 -10.10 17.71
C LYS A 851 2.73 -10.98 17.26
N GLU A 852 2.46 -12.12 16.62
CA GLU A 852 3.51 -13.03 16.12
C GLU A 852 4.40 -12.35 15.08
N LYS A 853 3.81 -11.62 14.12
CA LYS A 853 4.56 -10.84 13.13
C LYS A 853 5.40 -9.74 13.76
N LEU A 854 4.88 -9.08 14.80
CA LEU A 854 5.61 -8.04 15.53
C LEU A 854 6.81 -8.61 16.31
N GLU A 855 6.65 -9.77 16.94
CA GLU A 855 7.72 -10.48 17.63
C GLU A 855 8.84 -10.88 16.66
N GLU A 856 8.47 -11.40 15.48
CA GLU A 856 9.42 -11.77 14.44
C GLU A 856 10.17 -10.55 13.88
N CYS A 857 9.46 -9.45 13.63
CA CYS A 857 10.07 -8.18 13.23
C CYS A 857 11.09 -7.69 14.27
N ARG A 858 10.75 -7.72 15.56
CA ARG A 858 11.66 -7.34 16.65
C ARG A 858 12.90 -8.23 16.72
N LYS A 859 12.75 -9.54 16.49
CA LYS A 859 13.91 -10.45 16.40
C LYS A 859 14.83 -10.06 15.25
N GLN A 860 14.28 -9.77 14.07
CA GLN A 860 15.06 -9.35 12.91
C GLN A 860 15.80 -8.02 13.16
N ILE A 861 15.11 -7.02 13.74
CA ILE A 861 15.72 -5.75 14.17
C ILE A 861 16.89 -6.01 15.12
N GLN A 862 16.72 -6.89 16.12
CA GLN A 862 17.77 -7.21 17.08
C GLN A 862 18.95 -7.94 16.42
N VAL A 863 18.69 -8.85 15.47
CA VAL A 863 19.74 -9.53 14.70
C VAL A 863 20.57 -8.53 13.92
N ILE A 864 19.93 -7.61 13.19
CA ILE A 864 20.64 -6.56 12.43
C ILE A 864 21.46 -5.68 13.38
N LYS A 865 20.88 -5.25 14.51
CA LYS A 865 21.56 -4.42 15.51
C LYS A 865 22.78 -5.10 16.15
N ASN A 866 22.70 -6.41 16.40
CA ASN A 866 23.81 -7.18 16.96
C ASN A 866 24.97 -7.33 15.97
N ILE A 867 24.65 -7.39 14.68
CA ILE A 867 25.63 -7.54 13.61
C ILE A 867 26.28 -6.19 13.25
N TYR A 868 25.46 -5.14 13.20
CA TYR A 868 25.82 -3.81 12.73
C TYR A 868 25.52 -2.75 13.83
N PRO A 869 26.46 -2.54 14.77
CA PRO A 869 26.22 -1.75 15.98
C PRO A 869 26.02 -0.25 15.75
N ASP A 870 26.41 0.29 14.59
CA ASP A 870 26.29 1.70 14.22
C ASP A 870 25.01 2.04 13.43
N MET A 871 24.11 1.08 13.21
CA MET A 871 22.87 1.28 12.43
C MET A 871 21.94 2.37 12.99
N GLU A 872 22.00 2.62 14.31
CA GLU A 872 21.22 3.66 14.99
C GLU A 872 21.86 5.05 14.92
N ALA A 873 23.16 5.15 14.59
CA ALA A 873 23.94 6.38 14.72
C ALA A 873 23.58 7.48 13.68
N SER A 874 22.83 7.12 12.63
CA SER A 874 22.34 8.06 11.61
C SER A 874 20.82 8.22 11.60
N TYR A 875 20.16 8.03 12.74
CA TYR A 875 18.83 8.60 12.95
C TYR A 875 18.93 10.12 12.96
N TRP A 876 18.79 10.74 11.77
CA TRP A 876 18.06 11.98 11.43
C TRP A 876 18.38 12.31 9.96
N VAL A 877 17.52 11.86 9.04
CA VAL A 877 17.25 12.56 7.77
C VAL A 877 15.78 12.99 7.82
#